data_AF-A0AAD8VR88-F1
#
_entry.id   AF-A0AAD8VR88-F1
#
_cell.length_a   1.000
_cell.length_b   1.000
_cell.length_c   1.000
_cell.angle_alpha   90.00
_cell.angle_beta   90.00
_cell.angle_gamma   90.00
#
_symmetry.space_group_name_H-M   'P 1'
#
loop_
_entity.id
_entity.type
_entity.pdbx_description
1 polymer ?
#
loop_
_entity_poly.entity_id
_entity_poly.type
_entity_poly.pdbx_seq_one_letter_code
_entity_poly.pdbx_strand_id
1 'polypeptide(L)'
;MSRRRSSLAPLDDDDLLGEILLRLPPQPSSLPRASLVCARWRSVLSDPQFLGRFRKRHGKPPLLGFFTGDVGRRHVFTPVLGSPDRIPAARFSVPWSRKGYDRWDFRGCRHGLAVLVNDRGRGVVVWDPLTGQHRHHRVPFSPNPRYGIICQSSWQWHPAVMCTNAEHGHAHGDCFLSPFKLVLMCNGPTHAFACVYNSVSGAWGNIISTATPTNILSRPGILVGNALHWLFRGGGGVLVFDTEKQSLGVIDKPAEINVTDCWCCQLLRTGDDGNLGLAVLSKDSKPSIQLWKRQSHSSGVVEWVLLQKTIQLEGLFGSGMFSASINALMVGYDEDSNEIVLSTYVGVFILQIESKLFRTVSKRLPLDDKMFYPYKNFYTADLGEGNSPPSSARSSSSSELSPINAQNREPLPPVNSGTREEGRLCALASTAGGMPSWSQERGVTGKLVQVVAAEDGLLAPPSRYVLREENRPTAGAEPAKLTIPIVDLSLLAKPNGVEEAAKLRSALQSWGLFVVTGHGMPKEFLDEILDATRKFFHLPLEEKQRCSNVIDGAMFQNEGYGTDRIDSDEQILDWELLHEYTIQIGQVTMDVLKAMAKLLDQKEDFFIDMVGERFKSYARFTYYPPCPRPDLVNGLKPHTDNSVITLLLLDKDVGGLQVLKDGHWVDVPVLGHDLLVVVGEGMEIVSNAVFKAPWHRVVTSVDKERVSLATFYQPEPQRIIGPPGALVHEKRPAMFKKCLVQTLADGYWDAFAVGERTVDFLNVRIDAEADGKLELESVATNS
;
A
#
# COMPACT_ATOMS: atom_id res chain seq x y z
N MET A 1 -67.27 -37.10 -11.99
CA MET A 1 -66.70 -35.88 -12.63
C MET A 1 -65.35 -35.57 -11.99
N SER A 2 -64.38 -35.06 -12.75
CA SER A 2 -63.08 -34.66 -12.19
C SER A 2 -63.17 -33.26 -11.57
N ARG A 3 -62.80 -33.12 -10.29
CA ARG A 3 -62.30 -31.83 -9.77
C ARG A 3 -60.84 -31.74 -10.19
N ARG A 4 -60.54 -30.86 -11.15
CA ARG A 4 -59.16 -30.54 -11.56
C ARG A 4 -58.33 -30.21 -10.33
N ARG A 5 -57.15 -30.82 -10.17
CA ARG A 5 -56.08 -30.20 -9.36
C ARG A 5 -55.82 -28.84 -9.98
N SER A 6 -55.94 -27.77 -9.20
CA SER A 6 -55.39 -26.47 -9.59
C SER A 6 -53.88 -26.63 -9.68
N SER A 7 -53.31 -26.41 -10.86
CA SER A 7 -51.88 -26.15 -10.95
C SER A 7 -51.58 -24.91 -10.11
N LEU A 8 -50.72 -25.06 -9.11
CA LEU A 8 -50.05 -23.94 -8.47
C LEU A 8 -49.40 -23.07 -9.56
N ALA A 9 -49.30 -21.75 -9.36
CA ALA A 9 -48.55 -20.95 -10.32
C ALA A 9 -47.08 -21.40 -10.31
N PRO A 10 -46.29 -21.21 -11.39
CA PRO A 10 -44.89 -21.66 -11.42
C PRO A 10 -43.97 -21.03 -10.34
N LEU A 11 -44.46 -20.01 -9.62
CA LEU A 11 -43.80 -19.37 -8.49
C LEU A 11 -44.30 -19.87 -7.12
N ASP A 12 -45.40 -20.62 -7.06
CA ASP A 12 -46.01 -21.17 -5.83
C ASP A 12 -45.49 -22.58 -5.48
N ASP A 13 -44.64 -23.14 -6.34
CA ASP A 13 -43.96 -24.43 -6.19
C ASP A 13 -42.50 -24.17 -5.75
N ASP A 14 -42.06 -24.81 -4.66
CA ASP A 14 -40.73 -24.59 -4.08
C ASP A 14 -39.59 -25.33 -4.82
N ASP A 15 -39.88 -26.44 -5.50
CA ASP A 15 -38.90 -27.13 -6.34
C ASP A 15 -38.65 -26.33 -7.63
N LEU A 16 -39.71 -25.80 -8.26
CA LEU A 16 -39.60 -24.88 -9.39
C LEU A 16 -38.93 -23.56 -9.01
N LEU A 17 -39.26 -22.99 -7.85
CA LEU A 17 -38.60 -21.79 -7.33
C LEU A 17 -37.10 -22.05 -7.08
N GLY A 18 -36.76 -23.18 -6.46
CA GLY A 18 -35.37 -23.62 -6.28
C GLY A 18 -34.63 -23.73 -7.62
N GLU A 19 -35.23 -24.36 -8.63
CA GLU A 19 -34.66 -24.44 -9.98
C GLU A 19 -34.49 -23.06 -10.65
N ILE A 20 -35.43 -22.13 -10.47
CA ILE A 20 -35.29 -20.75 -10.96
C ILE A 20 -34.12 -20.04 -10.28
N LEU A 21 -34.01 -20.16 -8.95
CA LEU A 21 -32.94 -19.53 -8.17
C LEU A 21 -31.55 -20.15 -8.47
N LEU A 22 -31.49 -21.44 -8.79
CA LEU A 22 -30.27 -22.09 -9.30
C LEU A 22 -29.81 -21.56 -10.67
N ARG A 23 -30.58 -20.73 -11.38
CA ARG A 23 -30.18 -20.11 -12.64
C ARG A 23 -29.57 -18.71 -12.48
N LEU A 24 -29.53 -18.15 -11.26
CA LEU A 24 -28.83 -16.91 -10.95
C LEU A 24 -27.31 -17.08 -11.10
N PRO A 25 -26.55 -16.03 -11.49
CA PRO A 25 -25.10 -16.13 -11.59
C PRO A 25 -24.43 -16.25 -10.20
N PRO A 26 -23.20 -16.79 -10.11
CA PRO A 26 -22.45 -16.92 -8.85
C PRO A 26 -21.84 -15.60 -8.37
N GLN A 27 -22.30 -14.47 -8.91
CA GLN A 27 -21.87 -13.11 -8.55
C GLN A 27 -22.37 -12.73 -7.14
N PRO A 28 -21.52 -12.11 -6.28
CA PRO A 28 -21.87 -11.80 -4.90
C PRO A 28 -23.18 -11.04 -4.65
N SER A 29 -23.62 -10.17 -5.56
CA SER A 29 -24.90 -9.46 -5.38
C SER A 29 -26.13 -10.34 -5.59
N SER A 30 -26.00 -11.52 -6.21
CA SER A 30 -27.14 -12.31 -6.74
C SER A 30 -28.01 -12.94 -5.66
N LEU A 31 -27.43 -13.79 -4.80
CA LEU A 31 -28.19 -14.47 -3.75
C LEU A 31 -28.68 -13.51 -2.66
N PRO A 32 -27.91 -12.49 -2.22
CA PRO A 32 -28.42 -11.44 -1.32
C PRO A 32 -29.58 -10.64 -1.91
N ARG A 33 -29.54 -10.24 -3.19
CA ARG A 33 -30.65 -9.53 -3.82
C ARG A 33 -31.90 -10.41 -3.92
N ALA A 34 -31.74 -11.68 -4.27
CA ALA A 34 -32.84 -12.63 -4.31
C ALA A 34 -33.44 -12.90 -2.90
N SER A 35 -32.62 -12.94 -1.84
CA SER A 35 -33.11 -13.15 -0.46
C SER A 35 -33.78 -11.91 0.16
N LEU A 36 -33.74 -10.76 -0.52
CA LEU A 36 -34.50 -9.55 -0.17
C LEU A 36 -35.89 -9.52 -0.83
N VAL A 37 -36.17 -10.36 -1.85
CA VAL A 37 -37.47 -10.36 -2.56
C VAL A 37 -38.63 -10.75 -1.64
N CYS A 38 -38.50 -11.84 -0.90
CA CYS A 38 -39.44 -12.21 0.17
C CYS A 38 -38.85 -13.25 1.13
N ALA A 39 -39.51 -13.47 2.28
CA ALA A 39 -39.09 -14.45 3.28
C ALA A 39 -39.03 -15.89 2.73
N ARG A 40 -39.91 -16.26 1.78
CA ARG A 40 -39.91 -17.58 1.14
C ARG A 40 -38.68 -17.79 0.24
N TRP A 41 -38.31 -16.79 -0.57
CA TRP A 41 -37.07 -16.82 -1.35
C TRP A 41 -35.85 -16.92 -0.43
N ARG A 42 -35.82 -16.15 0.68
CA ARG A 42 -34.77 -16.28 1.71
C ARG A 42 -34.69 -17.69 2.29
N SER A 43 -35.82 -18.33 2.58
CA SER A 43 -35.85 -19.70 3.12
C SER A 43 -35.23 -20.72 2.15
N VAL A 44 -35.51 -20.61 0.85
CA VAL A 44 -34.90 -21.48 -0.17
C VAL A 44 -33.40 -21.19 -0.34
N LEU A 45 -33.00 -19.92 -0.31
CA LEU A 45 -31.60 -19.51 -0.49
C LEU A 45 -30.70 -19.82 0.73
N SER A 46 -31.30 -20.00 1.91
CA SER A 46 -30.62 -20.38 3.15
C SER A 46 -30.56 -21.90 3.38
N ASP A 47 -31.22 -22.71 2.56
CA ASP A 47 -31.19 -24.18 2.66
C ASP A 47 -29.81 -24.74 2.25
N PRO A 48 -29.14 -25.55 3.11
CA PRO A 48 -27.90 -26.23 2.75
C PRO A 48 -28.00 -27.10 1.49
N GLN A 49 -29.16 -27.70 1.17
CA GLN A 49 -29.30 -28.52 -0.04
C GLN A 49 -29.36 -27.66 -1.31
N PHE A 50 -30.09 -26.55 -1.29
CA PHE A 50 -30.04 -25.51 -2.33
C PHE A 50 -28.60 -24.99 -2.50
N LEU A 51 -27.92 -24.62 -1.42
CA LEU A 51 -26.54 -24.11 -1.49
C LEU A 51 -25.57 -25.17 -2.04
N GLY A 52 -25.72 -26.44 -1.66
CA GLY A 52 -25.00 -27.56 -2.26
C GLY A 52 -25.25 -27.69 -3.77
N ARG A 53 -26.52 -27.62 -4.21
CA ARG A 53 -26.90 -27.61 -5.64
C ARG A 53 -26.32 -26.40 -6.38
N PHE A 54 -26.36 -25.21 -5.80
CA PHE A 54 -25.86 -23.97 -6.38
C PHE A 54 -24.36 -24.03 -6.62
N ARG A 55 -23.59 -24.37 -5.58
CA ARG A 55 -22.14 -24.56 -5.69
C ARG A 55 -21.81 -25.63 -6.74
N LYS A 56 -22.43 -26.82 -6.67
CA LYS A 56 -22.22 -27.91 -7.64
C LYS A 56 -22.53 -27.51 -9.10
N ARG A 57 -23.51 -26.63 -9.32
CA ARG A 57 -23.88 -26.14 -10.66
C ARG A 57 -22.89 -25.12 -11.22
N HIS A 58 -22.35 -24.23 -10.39
CA HIS A 58 -21.41 -23.20 -10.84
C HIS A 58 -19.94 -23.62 -10.77
N GLY A 59 -19.62 -24.70 -10.03
CA GLY A 59 -18.30 -25.32 -10.01
C GLY A 59 -17.29 -24.52 -9.20
N LYS A 60 -16.49 -23.67 -9.87
CA LYS A 60 -15.41 -22.91 -9.21
C LYS A 60 -15.97 -21.62 -8.57
N PRO A 61 -15.65 -21.31 -7.30
CA PRO A 61 -16.04 -20.06 -6.67
C PRO A 61 -15.37 -18.83 -7.33
N PRO A 62 -16.02 -17.65 -7.34
CA PRO A 62 -15.43 -16.41 -7.83
C PRO A 62 -14.28 -15.93 -6.93
N LEU A 63 -13.34 -15.17 -7.51
CA LEU A 63 -12.36 -14.39 -6.76
C LEU A 63 -13.05 -13.16 -6.17
N LEU A 64 -13.10 -13.10 -4.84
CA LEU A 64 -13.72 -12.00 -4.10
C LEU A 64 -12.69 -10.91 -3.79
N GLY A 65 -11.46 -11.31 -3.49
CA GLY A 65 -10.37 -10.40 -3.18
C GLY A 65 -9.06 -11.11 -2.86
N PHE A 66 -8.10 -10.33 -2.37
CA PHE A 66 -6.82 -10.79 -1.85
C PHE A 66 -6.65 -10.39 -0.39
N PHE A 67 -6.10 -11.26 0.44
CA PHE A 67 -5.43 -10.83 1.66
C PHE A 67 -3.97 -10.48 1.32
N THR A 68 -3.49 -9.35 1.82
CA THR A 68 -2.08 -8.93 1.73
C THR A 68 -1.56 -8.54 3.12
N GLY A 69 -0.26 -8.72 3.35
CA GLY A 69 0.37 -8.37 4.62
C GLY A 69 1.69 -9.09 4.86
N ASP A 70 2.49 -8.52 5.77
CA ASP A 70 3.75 -9.11 6.22
C ASP A 70 3.56 -9.92 7.50
N VAL A 71 4.43 -10.92 7.73
CA VAL A 71 4.54 -11.61 9.02
C VAL A 71 4.78 -10.57 10.11
N GLY A 72 3.90 -10.52 11.10
CA GLY A 72 3.93 -9.55 12.18
C GLY A 72 3.23 -8.21 11.92
N ARG A 73 2.56 -7.98 10.78
CA ARG A 73 1.78 -6.74 10.50
C ARG A 73 0.27 -6.99 10.43
N ARG A 74 -0.53 -5.90 10.39
CA ARG A 74 -1.95 -5.99 10.01
C ARG A 74 -2.04 -6.57 8.60
N HIS A 75 -2.98 -7.47 8.39
CA HIS A 75 -3.30 -8.02 7.08
C HIS A 75 -4.59 -7.38 6.58
N VAL A 76 -4.57 -6.89 5.33
CA VAL A 76 -5.64 -6.12 4.70
C VAL A 76 -6.32 -6.97 3.64
N PHE A 77 -7.64 -6.84 3.50
CA PHE A 77 -8.38 -7.47 2.40
C PHE A 77 -8.68 -6.44 1.29
N THR A 78 -8.20 -6.70 0.09
CA THR A 78 -8.47 -5.90 -1.11
C THR A 78 -9.52 -6.61 -1.97
N PRO A 79 -10.77 -6.11 -2.05
CA PRO A 79 -11.79 -6.68 -2.94
C PRO A 79 -11.45 -6.37 -4.41
N VAL A 80 -11.63 -7.36 -5.30
CA VAL A 80 -11.31 -7.21 -6.74
C VAL A 80 -12.53 -6.97 -7.64
N LEU A 81 -13.72 -6.99 -7.07
CA LEU A 81 -14.97 -6.83 -7.80
C LEU A 81 -15.43 -5.36 -7.79
N GLY A 82 -16.02 -4.92 -8.90
CA GLY A 82 -16.66 -3.61 -9.02
C GLY A 82 -18.09 -3.62 -8.46
N SER A 83 -18.73 -2.45 -8.40
CA SER A 83 -20.18 -2.38 -8.14
C SER A 83 -20.93 -3.14 -9.25
N PRO A 84 -21.95 -3.97 -8.96
CA PRO A 84 -22.63 -4.15 -7.66
C PRO A 84 -22.05 -5.26 -6.76
N ASP A 85 -21.01 -5.97 -7.19
CA ASP A 85 -20.49 -7.19 -6.55
C ASP A 85 -19.34 -6.94 -5.55
N ARG A 86 -18.91 -5.68 -5.37
CA ARG A 86 -17.86 -5.27 -4.42
C ARG A 86 -18.33 -5.50 -2.97
N ILE A 87 -17.82 -6.55 -2.33
CA ILE A 87 -18.03 -6.78 -0.89
C ILE A 87 -17.11 -5.83 -0.09
N PRO A 88 -17.59 -5.09 0.92
CA PRO A 88 -16.75 -4.18 1.71
C PRO A 88 -15.63 -4.90 2.46
N ALA A 89 -14.40 -4.39 2.36
CA ALA A 89 -13.21 -4.96 2.99
C ALA A 89 -13.36 -5.20 4.50
N ALA A 90 -14.11 -4.33 5.20
CA ALA A 90 -14.38 -4.44 6.63
C ALA A 90 -15.04 -5.78 7.04
N ARG A 91 -15.80 -6.45 6.15
CA ARG A 91 -16.35 -7.81 6.39
C ARG A 91 -15.24 -8.84 6.64
N PHE A 92 -14.09 -8.66 6.00
CA PHE A 92 -12.91 -9.54 6.02
C PHE A 92 -11.85 -9.08 7.04
N SER A 93 -12.23 -8.30 8.06
CA SER A 93 -11.32 -7.87 9.13
C SER A 93 -10.80 -9.07 9.92
N VAL A 94 -9.49 -9.34 9.84
CA VAL A 94 -8.85 -10.47 10.53
C VAL A 94 -9.08 -10.37 12.05
N PRO A 95 -9.53 -11.44 12.74
CA PRO A 95 -9.82 -11.41 14.18
C PRO A 95 -8.62 -10.95 15.04
N TRP A 96 -8.74 -9.76 15.64
CA TRP A 96 -7.65 -9.08 16.35
C TRP A 96 -7.65 -9.34 17.87
N SER A 97 -6.46 -9.43 18.49
CA SER A 97 -6.32 -9.52 19.95
C SER A 97 -6.13 -8.14 20.60
N ARG A 98 -6.91 -7.85 21.64
CA ARG A 98 -6.83 -6.59 22.42
C ARG A 98 -5.53 -6.43 23.24
N LYS A 99 -4.55 -7.33 23.14
CA LYS A 99 -3.25 -7.26 23.87
C LYS A 99 -2.09 -7.53 22.93
N GLY A 100 -1.08 -6.65 22.93
CA GLY A 100 0.03 -6.62 21.97
C GLY A 100 0.99 -7.82 21.94
N TYR A 101 0.76 -8.85 22.75
CA TYR A 101 1.54 -10.09 22.79
C TYR A 101 0.88 -11.26 22.02
N ASP A 102 -0.43 -11.21 21.76
CA ASP A 102 -1.19 -12.24 21.04
C ASP A 102 -1.42 -11.84 19.57
N ARG A 103 -0.34 -11.82 18.78
CA ARG A 103 -0.42 -11.50 17.34
C ARG A 103 -0.76 -12.76 16.54
N TRP A 104 -1.71 -12.64 15.63
CA TRP A 104 -2.11 -13.70 14.69
C TRP A 104 -1.64 -13.35 13.29
N ASP A 105 -0.75 -14.16 12.74
CA ASP A 105 -0.20 -14.01 11.40
C ASP A 105 -1.01 -14.83 10.39
N PHE A 106 -1.33 -14.23 9.24
CA PHE A 106 -2.05 -14.90 8.16
C PHE A 106 -1.10 -15.82 7.40
N ARG A 107 -1.49 -17.08 7.16
CA ARG A 107 -0.63 -18.07 6.47
C ARG A 107 -1.21 -18.59 5.16
N GLY A 108 -2.47 -18.27 4.83
CA GLY A 108 -3.07 -18.51 3.51
C GLY A 108 -4.56 -18.85 3.53
N CYS A 109 -5.10 -19.00 2.32
CA CYS A 109 -6.48 -19.41 2.05
C CYS A 109 -6.50 -20.77 1.34
N ARG A 110 -7.53 -21.59 1.57
CA ARG A 110 -7.92 -22.67 0.64
C ARG A 110 -9.40 -23.04 0.83
N HIS A 111 -10.10 -23.30 -0.28
CA HIS A 111 -11.50 -23.77 -0.29
C HIS A 111 -12.51 -22.90 0.49
N GLY A 112 -12.33 -21.58 0.49
CA GLY A 112 -13.16 -20.63 1.25
C GLY A 112 -12.75 -20.43 2.72
N LEU A 113 -11.79 -21.20 3.23
CA LEU A 113 -11.23 -21.06 4.59
C LEU A 113 -9.92 -20.27 4.57
N ALA A 114 -9.66 -19.51 5.64
CA ALA A 114 -8.37 -18.88 5.93
C ALA A 114 -7.72 -19.55 7.15
N VAL A 115 -6.38 -19.50 7.23
CA VAL A 115 -5.63 -20.02 8.39
C VAL A 115 -4.70 -18.98 8.98
N LEU A 116 -4.79 -18.82 10.31
CA LEU A 116 -4.02 -17.89 11.13
C LEU A 116 -3.18 -18.67 12.14
N VAL A 117 -1.96 -18.20 12.44
CA VAL A 117 -1.09 -18.77 13.48
C VAL A 117 -0.63 -17.69 14.44
N ASN A 118 -0.64 -17.98 15.74
CA ASN A 118 0.01 -17.17 16.75
C ASN A 118 1.27 -17.91 17.20
N ASP A 119 2.42 -17.58 16.60
CA ASP A 119 3.69 -18.27 16.83
C ASP A 119 4.20 -18.12 18.28
N ARG A 120 3.78 -17.06 18.99
CA ARG A 120 4.15 -16.80 20.40
C ARG A 120 3.21 -17.48 21.39
N GLY A 121 1.90 -17.31 21.20
CA GLY A 121 0.84 -17.92 22.01
C GLY A 121 0.64 -19.41 21.73
N ARG A 122 1.26 -19.95 20.67
CA ARG A 122 1.16 -21.35 20.22
C ARG A 122 -0.29 -21.78 19.99
N GLY A 123 -0.93 -21.14 19.02
CA GLY A 123 -2.29 -21.49 18.57
C GLY A 123 -2.43 -21.41 17.06
N VAL A 124 -3.34 -22.22 16.50
CA VAL A 124 -3.75 -22.14 15.10
C VAL A 124 -5.27 -21.92 15.05
N VAL A 125 -5.72 -21.03 14.17
CA VAL A 125 -7.15 -20.75 13.93
C VAL A 125 -7.46 -21.01 12.48
N VAL A 126 -8.48 -21.84 12.24
CA VAL A 126 -9.14 -21.97 10.93
C VAL A 126 -10.38 -21.09 10.96
N TRP A 127 -10.53 -20.22 9.97
CA TRP A 127 -11.50 -19.13 9.96
C TRP A 127 -12.32 -19.15 8.66
N ASP A 128 -13.60 -18.77 8.72
CA ASP A 128 -14.45 -18.48 7.57
C ASP A 128 -14.64 -16.96 7.43
N PRO A 129 -13.88 -16.29 6.54
CA PRO A 129 -13.91 -14.84 6.40
C PRO A 129 -15.25 -14.22 6.00
N LEU A 130 -16.18 -14.96 5.37
CA LEU A 130 -17.49 -14.40 5.04
C LEU A 130 -18.36 -14.13 6.29
N THR A 131 -18.13 -14.90 7.35
CA THR A 131 -18.91 -14.83 8.60
C THR A 131 -18.32 -13.87 9.64
N GLY A 132 -17.30 -13.09 9.28
CA GLY A 132 -16.59 -12.21 10.22
C GLY A 132 -16.01 -13.01 11.40
N GLN A 133 -16.16 -12.52 12.63
CA GLN A 133 -15.59 -13.19 13.81
C GLN A 133 -16.40 -14.41 14.29
N HIS A 134 -17.60 -14.65 13.75
CA HIS A 134 -18.59 -15.56 14.33
C HIS A 134 -18.27 -17.06 14.10
N ARG A 135 -17.53 -17.42 13.04
CA ARG A 135 -17.10 -18.82 12.82
C ARG A 135 -15.57 -18.92 12.73
N HIS A 136 -14.96 -19.35 13.83
CA HIS A 136 -13.53 -19.64 13.89
C HIS A 136 -13.28 -20.89 14.76
N HIS A 137 -12.52 -21.85 14.24
CA HIS A 137 -12.15 -23.08 14.95
C HIS A 137 -10.73 -22.95 15.51
N ARG A 138 -10.61 -22.93 16.84
CA ARG A 138 -9.33 -22.86 17.55
C ARG A 138 -8.76 -24.27 17.67
N VAL A 139 -7.69 -24.56 16.95
CA VAL A 139 -6.98 -25.83 17.06
C VAL A 139 -5.93 -25.71 18.17
N PRO A 140 -5.99 -26.54 19.23
CA PRO A 140 -4.94 -26.58 20.24
C PRO A 140 -3.65 -27.05 19.59
N PHE A 141 -2.52 -26.44 19.94
CA PHE A 141 -1.22 -26.84 19.40
C PHE A 141 -0.90 -28.31 19.72
N SER A 142 -0.04 -28.92 18.90
CA SER A 142 0.36 -30.33 19.08
C SER A 142 0.83 -30.61 20.52
N PRO A 143 0.35 -31.67 21.20
CA PRO A 143 0.56 -31.88 22.63
C PRO A 143 2.01 -32.23 23.05
N ASN A 144 2.95 -32.29 22.09
CA ASN A 144 4.40 -32.52 22.24
C ASN A 144 5.20 -31.45 23.03
N PRO A 145 5.43 -31.51 24.37
CA PRO A 145 6.05 -30.38 25.08
C PRO A 145 7.51 -30.16 24.70
N ARG A 146 8.23 -31.19 24.22
CA ARG A 146 9.65 -31.07 23.81
C ARG A 146 9.83 -30.07 22.67
N TYR A 147 8.92 -30.05 21.71
CA TYR A 147 9.00 -29.15 20.55
C TYR A 147 8.55 -27.72 20.87
N GLY A 148 7.72 -27.54 21.90
CA GLY A 148 7.38 -26.22 22.46
C GLY A 148 8.55 -25.48 23.11
N ILE A 149 9.70 -26.14 23.30
CA ILE A 149 10.95 -25.60 23.87
C ILE A 149 12.02 -25.40 22.78
N ILE A 150 11.96 -26.14 21.67
CA ILE A 150 12.99 -26.16 20.60
C ILE A 150 12.86 -25.00 19.59
N CYS A 151 11.77 -24.24 19.64
CA CYS A 151 11.51 -23.09 18.76
C CYS A 151 12.44 -21.89 19.06
N GLN A 152 13.70 -22.01 18.65
CA GLN A 152 14.60 -20.88 18.41
C GLN A 152 14.02 -19.97 17.32
N SER A 153 14.51 -18.73 17.22
CA SER A 153 14.04 -17.69 16.28
C SER A 153 14.21 -18.03 14.77
N SER A 154 14.78 -19.20 14.44
CA SER A 154 15.00 -19.72 13.09
C SER A 154 13.91 -20.66 12.58
N TRP A 155 12.99 -21.14 13.44
CA TRP A 155 11.93 -22.09 13.08
C TRP A 155 10.65 -21.38 12.62
N GLN A 156 9.94 -21.95 11.65
CA GLN A 156 8.76 -21.33 11.03
C GLN A 156 7.61 -22.32 10.81
N TRP A 157 6.39 -21.87 11.15
CA TRP A 157 5.15 -22.64 11.03
C TRP A 157 4.39 -22.35 9.75
N HIS A 158 4.00 -23.43 9.07
CA HIS A 158 3.42 -23.43 7.74
C HIS A 158 2.19 -24.36 7.73
N PRO A 159 1.03 -23.86 8.20
CA PRO A 159 -0.21 -24.62 8.17
C PRO A 159 -0.81 -24.69 6.77
N ALA A 160 -1.59 -25.74 6.51
CA ALA A 160 -2.41 -25.85 5.31
C ALA A 160 -3.72 -26.57 5.62
N VAL A 161 -4.85 -25.92 5.34
CA VAL A 161 -6.18 -26.53 5.48
C VAL A 161 -6.57 -27.29 4.21
N MET A 162 -7.31 -28.39 4.38
CA MET A 162 -7.77 -29.27 3.31
C MET A 162 -9.20 -29.74 3.63
N CYS A 163 -10.10 -29.73 2.64
CA CYS A 163 -11.44 -30.31 2.79
C CYS A 163 -11.32 -31.85 2.77
N THR A 164 -12.15 -32.60 3.50
CA THR A 164 -12.12 -34.08 3.40
C THR A 164 -12.79 -34.60 2.14
N ASN A 165 -13.72 -33.82 1.56
CA ASN A 165 -14.52 -34.23 0.42
C ASN A 165 -13.77 -33.88 -0.87
N ALA A 166 -12.91 -34.80 -1.31
CA ALA A 166 -12.01 -34.63 -2.45
C ALA A 166 -12.57 -35.19 -3.78
N GLU A 167 -13.89 -35.34 -3.90
CA GLU A 167 -14.52 -35.78 -5.15
C GLU A 167 -14.24 -34.79 -6.30
N HIS A 168 -13.87 -35.30 -7.47
CA HIS A 168 -13.69 -34.48 -8.67
C HIS A 168 -15.03 -33.82 -9.05
N GLY A 169 -15.09 -32.49 -8.91
CA GLY A 169 -16.32 -31.71 -9.09
C GLY A 169 -16.99 -31.26 -7.79
N HIS A 170 -16.42 -31.55 -6.61
CA HIS A 170 -16.83 -30.91 -5.35
C HIS A 170 -16.53 -29.41 -5.41
N ALA A 171 -17.57 -28.59 -5.52
CA ALA A 171 -17.45 -27.14 -5.53
C ALA A 171 -17.03 -26.60 -4.15
N HIS A 172 -15.77 -26.16 -4.05
CA HIS A 172 -15.19 -25.65 -2.81
C HIS A 172 -15.87 -24.33 -2.35
N GLY A 173 -15.99 -24.15 -1.03
CA GLY A 173 -16.75 -23.05 -0.42
C GLY A 173 -17.78 -23.45 0.66
N ASP A 174 -17.70 -24.68 1.20
CA ASP A 174 -18.50 -25.11 2.37
C ASP A 174 -17.71 -25.90 3.41
N CYS A 175 -16.37 -25.81 3.36
CA CYS A 175 -15.47 -26.61 4.21
C CYS A 175 -15.44 -26.17 5.69
N PHE A 176 -16.29 -25.22 6.10
CA PHE A 176 -16.58 -24.95 7.51
C PHE A 176 -17.77 -25.78 8.03
N LEU A 177 -18.77 -26.07 7.18
CA LEU A 177 -19.89 -26.96 7.51
C LEU A 177 -19.57 -28.44 7.25
N SER A 178 -18.59 -28.71 6.38
CA SER A 178 -18.02 -30.05 6.16
C SER A 178 -16.75 -30.29 6.98
N PRO A 179 -16.39 -31.55 7.29
CA PRO A 179 -15.11 -31.88 7.89
C PRO A 179 -13.88 -31.36 7.13
N PHE A 180 -12.84 -30.99 7.87
CA PHE A 180 -11.55 -30.58 7.33
C PHE A 180 -10.38 -31.27 8.04
N LYS A 181 -9.28 -31.39 7.31
CA LYS A 181 -7.95 -31.69 7.84
C LYS A 181 -7.13 -30.41 7.88
N LEU A 182 -6.32 -30.24 8.92
CA LEU A 182 -5.31 -29.19 9.01
C LEU A 182 -3.94 -29.87 9.09
N VAL A 183 -3.10 -29.71 8.08
CA VAL A 183 -1.68 -30.05 8.19
C VAL A 183 -0.97 -28.89 8.87
N LEU A 184 -0.19 -29.19 9.89
CA LEU A 184 0.73 -28.23 10.52
C LEU A 184 2.15 -28.70 10.25
N MET A 185 2.86 -27.96 9.41
CA MET A 185 4.26 -28.21 9.11
C MET A 185 5.13 -27.19 9.85
N CYS A 186 6.22 -27.64 10.46
CA CYS A 186 7.24 -26.81 11.09
C CYS A 186 8.57 -27.12 10.42
N ASN A 187 9.32 -26.10 10.05
CA ASN A 187 10.62 -26.28 9.44
C ASN A 187 11.64 -25.32 10.04
N GLY A 188 12.86 -25.83 10.20
CA GLY A 188 14.05 -25.11 10.60
C GLY A 188 15.24 -25.54 9.73
N PRO A 189 16.45 -25.05 10.04
CA PRO A 189 17.55 -25.06 9.07
C PRO A 189 18.07 -26.45 8.67
N THR A 190 17.79 -27.48 9.47
CA THR A 190 18.28 -28.86 9.24
C THR A 190 17.18 -29.92 9.20
N HIS A 191 15.95 -29.60 9.62
CA HIS A 191 14.86 -30.57 9.76
C HIS A 191 13.48 -29.93 9.51
N ALA A 192 12.54 -30.76 9.06
CA ALA A 192 11.12 -30.45 9.06
C ALA A 192 10.32 -31.50 9.84
N PHE A 193 9.21 -31.05 10.42
CA PHE A 193 8.20 -31.86 11.11
C PHE A 193 6.83 -31.57 10.50
N ALA A 194 5.99 -32.60 10.36
CA ALA A 194 4.59 -32.44 9.96
C ALA A 194 3.68 -33.31 10.81
N CYS A 195 2.49 -32.80 11.13
CA CYS A 195 1.39 -33.57 11.71
C CYS A 195 0.05 -33.12 11.12
N VAL A 196 -0.96 -33.98 11.21
CA VAL A 196 -2.31 -33.73 10.65
C VAL A 196 -3.35 -33.74 11.76
N TYR A 197 -4.09 -32.64 11.89
CA TYR A 197 -5.27 -32.53 12.72
C TYR A 197 -6.53 -32.89 11.92
N ASN A 198 -7.48 -33.56 12.57
CA ASN A 198 -8.80 -33.89 12.01
C ASN A 198 -9.90 -33.19 12.82
N SER A 199 -10.75 -32.40 12.17
CA SER A 199 -11.79 -31.62 12.84
C SER A 199 -12.91 -32.47 13.47
N VAL A 200 -13.12 -33.71 13.02
CA VAL A 200 -14.20 -34.60 13.51
C VAL A 200 -13.80 -35.31 14.80
N SER A 201 -12.58 -35.83 14.87
CA SER A 201 -12.05 -36.47 16.08
C SER A 201 -11.47 -35.47 17.07
N GLY A 202 -11.27 -34.21 16.66
CA GLY A 202 -10.60 -33.18 17.46
C GLY A 202 -9.14 -33.47 17.77
N ALA A 203 -8.52 -34.44 17.06
CA ALA A 203 -7.24 -35.02 17.43
C ALA A 203 -6.14 -34.75 16.39
N TRP A 204 -4.90 -34.67 16.87
CA TRP A 204 -3.69 -34.74 16.05
C TRP A 204 -3.30 -36.19 15.80
N GLY A 205 -2.93 -36.50 14.56
CA GLY A 205 -2.20 -37.72 14.20
C GLY A 205 -0.72 -37.66 14.59
N ASN A 206 0.04 -38.65 14.13
CA ASN A 206 1.47 -38.77 14.42
C ASN A 206 2.27 -37.55 13.92
N ILE A 207 3.40 -37.29 14.59
CA ILE A 207 4.42 -36.35 14.13
C ILE A 207 5.41 -37.14 13.27
N ILE A 208 5.65 -36.67 12.05
CA ILE A 208 6.62 -37.24 11.12
C ILE A 208 7.72 -36.20 10.90
N SER A 209 8.97 -36.65 10.79
CA SER A 209 10.12 -35.78 10.58
C SER A 209 10.98 -36.22 9.41
N THR A 210 11.68 -35.27 8.80
CA THR A 210 12.77 -35.54 7.85
C THR A 210 13.89 -34.51 8.01
N ALA A 211 15.08 -34.84 7.54
CA ALA A 211 16.16 -33.87 7.39
C ALA A 211 15.88 -32.95 6.19
N THR A 212 16.21 -31.66 6.31
CA THR A 212 16.02 -30.67 5.24
C THR A 212 17.27 -29.84 5.03
N PRO A 213 17.63 -29.48 3.79
CA PRO A 213 18.89 -28.78 3.49
C PRO A 213 18.89 -27.30 3.93
N THR A 214 17.73 -26.69 4.14
CA THR A 214 17.58 -25.28 4.52
C THR A 214 16.13 -25.00 4.98
N ASN A 215 15.83 -23.76 5.37
CA ASN A 215 14.47 -23.30 5.62
C ASN A 215 13.65 -23.25 4.32
N ILE A 216 12.34 -23.47 4.39
CA ILE A 216 11.42 -23.21 3.28
C ILE A 216 11.12 -21.71 3.10
N LEU A 217 10.59 -21.35 1.93
CA LEU A 217 9.99 -20.04 1.70
C LEU A 217 8.66 -19.92 2.43
N SER A 218 8.39 -18.76 3.04
CA SER A 218 7.09 -18.48 3.66
C SER A 218 6.02 -18.17 2.59
N ARG A 219 5.62 -19.23 1.89
CA ARG A 219 4.51 -19.30 0.92
C ARG A 219 3.52 -20.37 1.38
N PRO A 220 2.23 -20.29 1.00
CA PRO A 220 1.32 -21.42 1.10
C PRO A 220 1.88 -22.62 0.34
N GLY A 221 1.87 -23.80 0.96
CA GLY A 221 2.30 -25.05 0.31
C GLY A 221 1.18 -25.61 -0.54
N ILE A 222 1.42 -25.80 -1.85
CA ILE A 222 0.38 -26.20 -2.81
C ILE A 222 0.01 -27.68 -2.64
N LEU A 223 -1.26 -28.02 -2.82
CA LEU A 223 -1.74 -29.39 -2.88
C LEU A 223 -1.64 -29.90 -4.33
N VAL A 224 -1.01 -31.05 -4.53
CA VAL A 224 -0.90 -31.74 -5.83
C VAL A 224 -1.17 -33.22 -5.58
N GLY A 225 -2.25 -33.74 -6.16
CA GLY A 225 -2.84 -35.00 -5.72
C GLY A 225 -3.10 -34.97 -4.20
N ASN A 226 -2.60 -35.98 -3.50
CA ASN A 226 -2.76 -36.12 -2.05
C ASN A 226 -1.55 -35.59 -1.23
N ALA A 227 -0.65 -34.80 -1.84
CA ALA A 227 0.57 -34.31 -1.20
C ALA A 227 0.72 -32.77 -1.25
N LEU A 228 1.18 -32.18 -0.15
CA LEU A 228 1.49 -30.75 -0.04
C LEU A 228 2.97 -30.49 -0.36
N HIS A 229 3.23 -29.39 -1.07
CA HIS A 229 4.56 -29.07 -1.63
C HIS A 229 4.97 -27.62 -1.30
N TRP A 230 6.18 -27.44 -0.76
CA TRP A 230 6.76 -26.11 -0.43
C TRP A 230 8.17 -25.95 -1.02
N LEU A 231 8.51 -24.75 -1.50
CA LEU A 231 9.86 -24.43 -2.01
C LEU A 231 10.86 -24.19 -0.89
N PHE A 232 12.09 -24.68 -1.04
CA PHE A 232 13.22 -24.29 -0.19
C PHE A 232 13.74 -22.88 -0.50
N ARG A 233 14.25 -22.18 0.53
CA ARG A 233 14.90 -20.87 0.38
C ARG A 233 16.18 -21.01 -0.44
N GLY A 234 16.38 -20.10 -1.41
CA GLY A 234 17.42 -20.26 -2.44
C GLY A 234 17.05 -21.25 -3.55
N GLY A 235 15.80 -21.75 -3.57
CA GLY A 235 15.24 -22.52 -4.69
C GLY A 235 15.77 -23.94 -4.88
N GLY A 236 16.63 -24.45 -3.98
CA GLY A 236 17.35 -25.71 -4.14
C GLY A 236 16.48 -26.98 -4.29
N GLY A 237 15.19 -26.92 -3.97
CA GLY A 237 14.27 -28.04 -4.12
C GLY A 237 12.90 -27.79 -3.50
N VAL A 238 12.14 -28.88 -3.33
CA VAL A 238 10.77 -28.90 -2.82
C VAL A 238 10.68 -29.87 -1.65
N LEU A 239 10.15 -29.40 -0.51
CA LEU A 239 9.70 -30.26 0.59
C LEU A 239 8.30 -30.78 0.27
N VAL A 240 8.08 -32.09 0.43
CA VAL A 240 6.81 -32.77 0.12
C VAL A 240 6.28 -33.48 1.36
N PHE A 241 4.99 -33.33 1.63
CA PHE A 241 4.27 -34.10 2.64
C PHE A 241 3.09 -34.86 2.01
N ASP A 242 3.21 -36.18 1.90
CA ASP A 242 2.14 -37.07 1.46
C ASP A 242 1.12 -37.24 2.61
N THR A 243 -0.13 -36.81 2.39
CA THR A 243 -1.13 -36.72 3.46
C THR A 243 -1.90 -38.03 3.71
N GLU A 244 -1.74 -39.02 2.84
CA GLU A 244 -2.31 -40.37 2.99
C GLU A 244 -1.30 -41.32 3.61
N LYS A 245 -0.08 -41.37 3.04
CA LYS A 245 1.04 -42.17 3.58
C LYS A 245 1.61 -41.56 4.86
N GLN A 246 1.29 -40.29 5.14
CA GLN A 246 1.85 -39.48 6.22
C GLN A 246 3.39 -39.49 6.20
N SER A 247 3.99 -39.24 5.03
CA SER A 247 5.44 -39.26 4.84
C SER A 247 5.98 -37.90 4.39
N LEU A 248 7.16 -37.54 4.89
CA LEU A 248 7.93 -36.38 4.43
C LEU A 248 9.03 -36.82 3.46
N GLY A 249 9.22 -36.08 2.37
CA GLY A 249 10.29 -36.31 1.40
C GLY A 249 10.78 -34.99 0.80
N VAL A 250 11.91 -35.05 0.09
CA VAL A 250 12.49 -33.92 -0.64
C VAL A 250 12.58 -34.30 -2.12
N ILE A 251 12.28 -33.35 -2.99
CA ILE A 251 12.47 -33.43 -4.45
C ILE A 251 13.44 -32.32 -4.84
N ASP A 252 14.54 -32.66 -5.52
CA ASP A 252 15.51 -31.68 -6.01
C ASP A 252 14.94 -30.78 -7.11
N LYS A 253 15.48 -29.57 -7.24
CA LYS A 253 15.15 -28.66 -8.35
C LYS A 253 15.69 -29.20 -9.70
N PRO A 254 15.17 -28.73 -10.85
CA PRO A 254 15.88 -28.87 -12.12
C PRO A 254 17.31 -28.32 -12.03
N ALA A 255 18.30 -29.07 -12.54
CA ALA A 255 19.71 -28.70 -12.44
C ALA A 255 20.01 -27.32 -13.06
N GLU A 256 19.41 -27.06 -14.21
CA GLU A 256 19.62 -25.89 -15.08
C GLU A 256 19.13 -24.54 -14.51
N ILE A 257 18.24 -24.53 -13.50
CA ILE A 257 17.70 -23.27 -12.96
C ILE A 257 18.65 -22.64 -11.94
N ASN A 258 19.12 -21.43 -12.20
CA ASN A 258 19.75 -20.56 -11.20
C ASN A 258 18.71 -19.65 -10.55
N VAL A 259 18.28 -19.98 -9.32
CA VAL A 259 17.31 -19.18 -8.56
C VAL A 259 18.05 -18.05 -7.83
N THR A 260 17.93 -16.83 -8.35
CA THR A 260 18.59 -15.63 -7.78
C THR A 260 17.82 -14.98 -6.62
N ASP A 261 16.54 -15.29 -6.48
CA ASP A 261 15.57 -14.51 -5.70
C ASP A 261 14.39 -15.42 -5.24
N CYS A 262 13.82 -15.19 -4.05
CA CYS A 262 12.63 -15.91 -3.59
C CYS A 262 11.34 -15.54 -4.35
N TRP A 263 11.36 -14.46 -5.14
CA TRP A 263 10.24 -14.00 -5.97
C TRP A 263 10.27 -14.53 -7.41
N CYS A 264 11.36 -15.16 -7.86
CA CYS A 264 11.50 -15.67 -9.23
C CYS A 264 11.05 -17.13 -9.44
N CYS A 265 10.51 -17.80 -8.42
CA CYS A 265 10.02 -19.19 -8.50
C CYS A 265 8.66 -19.36 -7.81
N GLN A 266 7.75 -20.13 -8.45
CA GLN A 266 6.42 -20.46 -7.91
C GLN A 266 6.01 -21.87 -8.33
N LEU A 267 5.60 -22.71 -7.38
CA LEU A 267 5.04 -24.04 -7.68
C LEU A 267 3.61 -23.93 -8.20
N LEU A 268 3.23 -24.84 -9.10
CA LEU A 268 1.94 -24.86 -9.78
C LEU A 268 1.45 -26.29 -10.08
N ARG A 269 0.20 -26.42 -10.52
CA ARG A 269 -0.35 -27.66 -11.09
C ARG A 269 -0.21 -27.62 -12.61
N THR A 270 0.22 -28.71 -13.24
CA THR A 270 0.28 -28.79 -14.71
C THR A 270 -1.05 -29.32 -15.25
N GLY A 271 -1.64 -28.61 -16.21
CA GLY A 271 -3.08 -28.72 -16.53
C GLY A 271 -3.56 -30.11 -16.94
N ASP A 272 -2.84 -30.77 -17.85
CA ASP A 272 -3.36 -31.97 -18.54
C ASP A 272 -3.33 -33.25 -17.67
N ASP A 273 -2.38 -33.33 -16.71
CA ASP A 273 -2.18 -34.51 -15.86
C ASP A 273 -2.44 -34.24 -14.36
N GLY A 274 -2.57 -32.98 -13.95
CA GLY A 274 -2.50 -32.56 -12.54
C GLY A 274 -1.12 -32.72 -11.89
N ASN A 275 -0.07 -33.03 -12.65
CA ASN A 275 1.30 -33.26 -12.16
C ASN A 275 1.94 -31.98 -11.59
N LEU A 276 2.92 -32.14 -10.68
CA LEU A 276 3.67 -31.03 -10.07
C LEU A 276 4.42 -30.22 -11.13
N GLY A 277 4.31 -28.89 -11.07
CA GLY A 277 5.06 -27.98 -11.93
C GLY A 277 5.72 -26.84 -11.18
N LEU A 278 6.60 -26.13 -11.87
CA LEU A 278 7.36 -24.99 -11.38
C LEU A 278 7.41 -23.90 -12.47
N ALA A 279 6.91 -22.71 -12.14
CA ALA A 279 7.16 -21.50 -12.91
C ALA A 279 8.48 -20.86 -12.45
N VAL A 280 9.28 -20.43 -13.41
CA VAL A 280 10.55 -19.73 -13.22
C VAL A 280 10.51 -18.44 -14.02
N LEU A 281 10.72 -17.30 -13.35
CA LEU A 281 10.85 -16.00 -13.99
C LEU A 281 12.32 -15.74 -14.32
N SER A 282 12.64 -15.69 -15.62
CA SER A 282 13.87 -15.05 -16.09
C SER A 282 13.74 -13.53 -15.94
N LYS A 283 14.79 -12.91 -15.38
CA LYS A 283 15.00 -11.45 -15.35
C LYS A 283 16.09 -11.02 -16.36
N ASP A 284 16.24 -11.77 -17.46
CA ASP A 284 17.10 -11.40 -18.59
C ASP A 284 16.51 -10.19 -19.35
N SER A 285 17.24 -9.69 -20.36
CA SER A 285 16.83 -8.55 -21.21
C SER A 285 15.44 -8.64 -21.86
N LYS A 286 14.83 -9.83 -21.90
CA LYS A 286 13.41 -10.05 -22.20
C LYS A 286 12.77 -10.84 -21.04
N PRO A 287 12.02 -10.19 -20.13
CA PRO A 287 11.46 -10.86 -18.96
C PRO A 287 10.41 -11.90 -19.37
N SER A 288 10.60 -13.13 -18.93
CA SER A 288 9.76 -14.25 -19.37
C SER A 288 9.61 -15.33 -18.31
N ILE A 289 8.46 -16.00 -18.29
CA ILE A 289 8.18 -17.13 -17.41
C ILE A 289 8.34 -18.43 -18.20
N GLN A 290 9.24 -19.28 -17.72
CA GLN A 290 9.42 -20.66 -18.16
C GLN A 290 8.58 -21.59 -17.26
N LEU A 291 8.00 -22.63 -17.84
CA LEU A 291 7.15 -23.60 -17.13
C LEU A 291 7.79 -24.98 -17.18
N TRP A 292 8.01 -25.58 -16.01
CA TRP A 292 8.59 -26.91 -15.86
C TRP A 292 7.53 -27.88 -15.33
N LYS A 293 7.54 -29.11 -15.81
CA LYS A 293 6.66 -30.20 -15.38
C LYS A 293 7.52 -31.33 -14.82
N ARG A 294 7.16 -31.87 -13.65
CA ARG A 294 7.74 -33.12 -13.17
C ARG A 294 6.99 -34.30 -13.80
N GLN A 295 7.69 -35.19 -14.49
CA GLN A 295 7.09 -36.27 -15.27
C GLN A 295 7.83 -37.59 -15.09
N SER A 296 7.07 -38.68 -15.00
CA SER A 296 7.59 -40.06 -14.97
C SER A 296 7.76 -40.58 -16.40
N HIS A 297 8.91 -41.19 -16.67
CA HIS A 297 9.23 -41.77 -17.97
C HIS A 297 8.95 -43.28 -17.94
N SER A 298 8.87 -43.93 -19.11
CA SER A 298 8.66 -45.39 -19.21
C SER A 298 9.75 -46.23 -18.56
N SER A 299 10.92 -45.64 -18.28
CA SER A 299 12.02 -46.21 -17.51
C SER A 299 11.82 -46.19 -15.98
N GLY A 300 10.74 -45.57 -15.48
CA GLY A 300 10.52 -45.33 -14.05
C GLY A 300 11.31 -44.16 -13.46
N VAL A 301 12.21 -43.53 -14.23
CA VAL A 301 12.88 -42.28 -13.85
C VAL A 301 11.85 -41.15 -13.83
N VAL A 302 11.93 -40.26 -12.83
CA VAL A 302 10.98 -39.15 -12.66
C VAL A 302 11.74 -37.82 -12.56
N GLU A 303 11.85 -37.15 -13.71
CA GLU A 303 12.65 -35.96 -13.93
C GLU A 303 11.80 -34.70 -14.10
N TRP A 304 12.47 -33.55 -14.22
CA TRP A 304 11.84 -32.28 -14.56
C TRP A 304 12.07 -31.95 -16.02
N VAL A 305 10.99 -31.77 -16.77
CA VAL A 305 11.01 -31.44 -18.19
C VAL A 305 10.57 -29.99 -18.37
N LEU A 306 11.38 -29.19 -19.08
CA LEU A 306 10.97 -27.85 -19.52
C LEU A 306 9.84 -27.99 -20.55
N LEU A 307 8.67 -27.43 -20.24
CA LEU A 307 7.60 -27.30 -21.22
C LEU A 307 8.02 -26.22 -22.22
N GLN A 308 7.84 -26.49 -23.53
CA GLN A 308 8.07 -25.53 -24.62
C GLN A 308 6.99 -24.41 -24.67
N LYS A 309 6.51 -23.97 -23.49
CA LYS A 309 5.47 -22.96 -23.28
C LYS A 309 6.05 -21.76 -22.51
N THR A 310 7.02 -21.07 -23.07
CA THR A 310 7.46 -19.75 -22.55
C THR A 310 6.31 -18.74 -22.60
N ILE A 311 6.20 -17.91 -21.56
CA ILE A 311 5.25 -16.79 -21.47
C ILE A 311 6.07 -15.51 -21.44
N GLN A 312 6.01 -14.72 -22.52
CA GLN A 312 6.69 -13.42 -22.59
C GLN A 312 5.90 -12.39 -21.78
N LEU A 313 6.58 -11.63 -20.92
CA LEU A 313 5.94 -10.57 -20.14
C LEU A 313 5.85 -9.24 -20.91
N GLU A 314 6.45 -9.14 -22.10
CA GLU A 314 6.44 -7.93 -22.93
C GLU A 314 5.02 -7.35 -23.16
N GLY A 315 4.02 -8.22 -23.31
CA GLY A 315 2.61 -7.84 -23.48
C GLY A 315 1.92 -7.24 -22.25
N LEU A 316 2.57 -7.19 -21.07
CA LEU A 316 2.10 -6.43 -19.91
C LEU A 316 2.43 -4.93 -20.01
N PHE A 317 3.42 -4.57 -20.82
CA PHE A 317 3.98 -3.22 -20.86
C PHE A 317 3.54 -2.52 -22.16
N GLY A 318 3.06 -1.28 -22.02
CA GLY A 318 2.60 -0.50 -23.18
C GLY A 318 3.73 -0.26 -24.18
N SER A 319 3.39 -0.21 -25.47
CA SER A 319 4.30 0.04 -26.59
C SER A 319 5.05 1.38 -26.42
N GLY A 320 6.21 1.34 -25.77
CA GLY A 320 7.02 2.50 -25.41
C GLY A 320 7.83 2.34 -24.12
N MET A 321 7.39 1.48 -23.17
CA MET A 321 8.13 1.22 -21.93
C MET A 321 9.20 0.14 -22.11
N PHE A 322 10.32 0.49 -22.73
CA PHE A 322 11.50 -0.37 -22.84
C PHE A 322 12.72 0.24 -22.12
N SER A 323 12.87 -0.13 -20.84
CA SER A 323 14.12 -0.02 -20.08
C SER A 323 14.62 -1.41 -19.72
N ALA A 324 15.93 -1.55 -19.48
CA ALA A 324 16.58 -2.83 -19.16
C ALA A 324 16.26 -3.40 -17.75
N SER A 325 15.35 -2.76 -17.02
CA SER A 325 15.06 -3.00 -15.59
C SER A 325 13.58 -3.32 -15.31
N ILE A 326 12.92 -4.09 -16.19
CA ILE A 326 11.59 -4.64 -15.90
C ILE A 326 11.69 -5.68 -14.77
N ASN A 327 11.54 -5.22 -13.53
CA ASN A 327 11.44 -6.09 -12.37
C ASN A 327 9.99 -6.56 -12.20
N ALA A 328 9.81 -7.87 -12.05
CA ALA A 328 8.54 -8.52 -11.79
C ALA A 328 8.73 -9.58 -10.69
N LEU A 329 7.69 -9.83 -9.91
CA LEU A 329 7.71 -10.72 -8.74
C LEU A 329 6.49 -11.65 -8.79
N MET A 330 6.69 -12.96 -8.65
CA MET A 330 5.57 -13.90 -8.45
C MET A 330 5.16 -13.88 -6.98
N VAL A 331 4.14 -13.10 -6.66
CA VAL A 331 3.71 -12.77 -5.27
C VAL A 331 2.55 -13.60 -4.75
N GLY A 332 1.94 -14.43 -5.60
CA GLY A 332 0.83 -15.30 -5.20
C GLY A 332 0.51 -16.33 -6.28
N TYR A 333 -0.30 -17.32 -5.91
CA TYR A 333 -0.79 -18.36 -6.80
C TYR A 333 -2.12 -18.91 -6.28
N ASP A 334 -3.05 -19.15 -7.20
CA ASP A 334 -4.38 -19.64 -6.94
C ASP A 334 -4.53 -21.08 -7.44
N GLU A 335 -4.68 -22.02 -6.50
CA GLU A 335 -4.79 -23.45 -6.79
C GLU A 335 -6.08 -23.85 -7.49
N ASP A 336 -7.15 -23.06 -7.35
CA ASP A 336 -8.49 -23.41 -7.87
C ASP A 336 -8.61 -23.08 -9.37
N SER A 337 -8.02 -21.99 -9.85
CA SER A 337 -8.00 -21.60 -11.27
C SER A 337 -6.66 -21.86 -11.98
N ASN A 338 -5.58 -22.23 -11.28
CA ASN A 338 -4.22 -22.30 -11.82
C ASN A 338 -3.71 -20.93 -12.31
N GLU A 339 -3.95 -19.89 -11.51
CA GLU A 339 -3.65 -18.49 -11.83
C GLU A 339 -2.43 -18.00 -10.99
N ILE A 340 -1.44 -17.36 -11.62
CA ILE A 340 -0.27 -16.75 -10.91
C ILE A 340 -0.53 -15.26 -10.71
N VAL A 341 -0.23 -14.75 -9.51
CA VAL A 341 -0.27 -13.30 -9.22
C VAL A 341 1.13 -12.71 -9.43
N LEU A 342 1.21 -11.71 -10.30
CA LEU A 342 2.42 -10.97 -10.65
C LEU A 342 2.33 -9.54 -10.10
N SER A 343 3.34 -9.14 -9.32
CA SER A 343 3.58 -7.75 -8.92
C SER A 343 4.62 -7.14 -9.86
N THR A 344 4.34 -5.95 -10.38
CA THR A 344 5.19 -5.22 -11.33
C THR A 344 5.13 -3.72 -11.04
N TYR A 345 6.05 -2.92 -11.61
CA TYR A 345 6.04 -1.47 -11.46
C TYR A 345 4.81 -0.76 -12.10
N VAL A 346 4.06 -1.44 -12.98
CA VAL A 346 2.79 -0.93 -13.56
C VAL A 346 1.54 -1.52 -12.87
N GLY A 347 1.72 -2.19 -11.72
CA GLY A 347 0.63 -2.72 -10.90
C GLY A 347 0.63 -4.25 -10.77
N VAL A 348 -0.51 -4.78 -10.33
CA VAL A 348 -0.70 -6.20 -9.99
C VAL A 348 -1.57 -6.87 -11.04
N PHE A 349 -1.15 -8.05 -11.52
CA PHE A 349 -1.80 -8.79 -12.59
C PHE A 349 -2.00 -10.26 -12.20
N ILE A 350 -3.06 -10.86 -12.69
CA ILE A 350 -3.26 -12.31 -12.70
C ILE A 350 -2.90 -12.84 -14.08
N LEU A 351 -1.89 -13.70 -14.15
CA LEU A 351 -1.56 -14.52 -15.32
C LEU A 351 -2.36 -15.83 -15.25
N GLN A 352 -3.22 -16.06 -16.25
CA GLN A 352 -3.81 -17.36 -16.49
C GLN A 352 -2.84 -18.21 -17.33
N ILE A 353 -2.39 -19.35 -16.81
CA ILE A 353 -1.24 -20.09 -17.35
C ILE A 353 -1.56 -20.73 -18.71
N GLU A 354 -2.76 -21.27 -18.90
CA GLU A 354 -3.15 -22.02 -20.11
C GLU A 354 -3.40 -21.10 -21.30
N SER A 355 -4.09 -19.98 -21.08
CA SER A 355 -4.43 -18.99 -22.11
C SER A 355 -3.31 -17.98 -22.37
N LYS A 356 -2.35 -17.87 -21.43
CA LYS A 356 -1.31 -16.83 -21.36
C LYS A 356 -1.87 -15.40 -21.28
N LEU A 357 -3.15 -15.24 -20.91
CA LEU A 357 -3.80 -13.95 -20.76
C LEU A 357 -3.51 -13.33 -19.39
N PHE A 358 -3.38 -12.01 -19.38
CA PHE A 358 -3.20 -11.21 -18.17
C PHE A 358 -4.48 -10.44 -17.85
N ARG A 359 -4.97 -10.55 -16.61
CA ARG A 359 -6.04 -9.72 -16.04
C ARG A 359 -5.43 -8.78 -15.02
N THR A 360 -5.50 -7.47 -15.24
CA THR A 360 -5.12 -6.48 -14.23
C THR A 360 -6.01 -6.61 -12.99
N VAL A 361 -5.38 -6.61 -11.82
CA VAL A 361 -6.03 -6.59 -10.49
C VAL A 361 -6.07 -5.16 -9.95
N SER A 362 -4.96 -4.45 -10.06
CA SER A 362 -4.82 -3.04 -9.67
C SER A 362 -3.85 -2.34 -10.61
N LYS A 363 -4.17 -1.11 -11.01
CA LYS A 363 -3.29 -0.23 -11.81
C LYS A 363 -2.32 0.61 -10.96
N ARG A 364 -2.24 0.36 -9.65
CA ARG A 364 -1.13 0.79 -8.79
C ARG A 364 -0.73 -0.28 -7.78
N LEU A 365 0.57 -0.35 -7.58
CA LEU A 365 1.32 -0.29 -6.32
C LEU A 365 2.78 0.02 -6.75
N PRO A 366 3.64 0.65 -5.93
CA PRO A 366 5.08 0.42 -6.10
C PRO A 366 5.33 -1.08 -5.91
N LEU A 367 6.36 -1.66 -6.55
CA LEU A 367 6.67 -3.11 -6.51
C LEU A 367 6.44 -3.71 -5.12
N ASP A 368 5.28 -4.35 -4.95
CA ASP A 368 4.82 -4.82 -3.64
C ASP A 368 5.43 -6.19 -3.39
N ASP A 369 6.31 -6.25 -2.39
CA ASP A 369 7.03 -7.43 -1.94
C ASP A 369 6.28 -8.19 -0.83
N LYS A 370 4.98 -7.93 -0.69
CA LYS A 370 4.05 -8.69 0.16
C LYS A 370 3.51 -9.93 -0.58
N MET A 371 3.13 -10.95 0.17
CA MET A 371 2.38 -12.08 -0.39
C MET A 371 0.92 -11.69 -0.66
N PHE A 372 0.41 -12.11 -1.82
CA PHE A 372 -1.00 -12.00 -2.20
C PHE A 372 -1.64 -13.37 -2.02
N TYR A 373 -2.52 -13.50 -1.03
CA TYR A 373 -3.29 -14.71 -0.77
C TYR A 373 -4.67 -14.59 -1.45
N PRO A 374 -4.95 -15.31 -2.56
CA PRO A 374 -6.23 -15.23 -3.24
C PRO A 374 -7.35 -15.77 -2.33
N TYR A 375 -8.49 -15.06 -2.26
CA TYR A 375 -9.66 -15.55 -1.54
C TYR A 375 -10.85 -15.77 -2.49
N LYS A 376 -11.20 -17.05 -2.67
CA LYS A 376 -12.35 -17.51 -3.45
C LYS A 376 -13.39 -18.15 -2.53
N ASN A 377 -14.64 -17.70 -2.64
CA ASN A 377 -15.79 -18.35 -2.00
C ASN A 377 -17.09 -17.96 -2.72
N PHE A 378 -18.14 -18.76 -2.57
CA PHE A 378 -19.49 -18.39 -3.01
C PHE A 378 -20.14 -17.50 -1.94
N TYR A 379 -20.53 -16.28 -2.31
CA TYR A 379 -21.19 -15.36 -1.37
C TYR A 379 -22.68 -15.71 -1.23
N THR A 380 -23.09 -16.06 -0.02
CA THR A 380 -24.48 -16.36 0.33
C THR A 380 -25.08 -15.20 1.13
N ALA A 381 -26.40 -15.08 1.14
CA ALA A 381 -27.05 -14.15 2.06
C ALA A 381 -26.75 -14.56 3.52
N ASP A 382 -26.54 -13.57 4.41
CA ASP A 382 -26.28 -13.84 5.82
C ASP A 382 -27.43 -14.64 6.46
N LEU A 383 -27.10 -15.71 7.18
CA LEU A 383 -27.98 -16.32 8.19
C LEU A 383 -28.04 -15.41 9.43
N GLY A 384 -28.64 -14.23 9.25
CA GLY A 384 -28.91 -13.29 10.34
C GLY A 384 -29.87 -13.91 11.37
N GLU A 385 -29.62 -13.65 12.65
CA GLU A 385 -30.33 -14.31 13.75
C GLU A 385 -31.84 -14.02 13.72
N GLY A 386 -32.63 -15.09 13.72
CA GLY A 386 -34.09 -15.03 13.71
C GLY A 386 -34.73 -16.39 13.46
N ASN A 387 -35.22 -17.03 14.53
CA ASN A 387 -35.90 -18.33 14.58
C ASN A 387 -35.01 -19.59 14.45
N SER A 388 -34.47 -20.04 15.58
CA SER A 388 -34.46 -21.49 15.86
C SER A 388 -35.91 -21.94 16.13
N PRO A 389 -36.39 -23.07 15.59
CA PRO A 389 -37.74 -23.57 15.89
C PRO A 389 -37.84 -24.04 17.37
N PRO A 390 -39.01 -23.91 18.01
CA PRO A 390 -39.17 -24.23 19.43
C PRO A 390 -39.09 -25.74 19.68
N SER A 391 -38.13 -26.17 20.49
CA SER A 391 -37.97 -27.57 20.90
C SER A 391 -39.03 -27.98 21.93
N SER A 392 -40.19 -28.44 21.47
CA SER A 392 -41.31 -28.84 22.33
C SER A 392 -41.08 -30.21 23.00
N ALA A 393 -41.00 -30.18 24.34
CA ALA A 393 -41.24 -31.28 25.29
C ALA A 393 -40.34 -32.55 25.24
N ARG A 394 -39.58 -32.75 26.33
CA ARG A 394 -39.93 -33.76 27.35
C ARG A 394 -39.23 -33.57 28.71
N SER A 395 -40.03 -33.17 29.71
CA SER A 395 -40.04 -33.60 31.12
C SER A 395 -38.75 -33.98 31.87
N SER A 396 -38.52 -33.28 33.01
CA SER A 396 -37.97 -33.75 34.32
C SER A 396 -36.59 -34.43 34.36
N SER A 397 -35.69 -34.09 35.28
CA SER A 397 -35.94 -33.87 36.72
C SER A 397 -35.11 -32.74 37.35
N SER A 398 -35.55 -32.26 38.52
CA SER A 398 -34.93 -31.21 39.32
C SER A 398 -34.06 -31.74 40.45
N SER A 399 -32.94 -31.06 40.72
CA SER A 399 -32.39 -30.91 42.07
C SER A 399 -31.81 -29.50 42.22
N GLU A 400 -32.05 -28.88 43.37
CA GLU A 400 -31.82 -27.44 43.59
C GLU A 400 -30.45 -27.16 44.21
N LEU A 401 -29.90 -25.96 43.96
CA LEU A 401 -28.88 -25.35 44.81
C LEU A 401 -29.11 -23.84 44.91
N SER A 402 -29.37 -23.37 46.13
CA SER A 402 -29.65 -21.97 46.45
C SER A 402 -28.37 -21.15 46.62
N PRO A 403 -28.40 -19.82 46.39
CA PRO A 403 -27.23 -18.96 46.56
C PRO A 403 -26.99 -18.60 48.05
N ILE A 404 -25.72 -18.45 48.43
CA ILE A 404 -25.31 -17.84 49.70
C ILE A 404 -24.29 -16.71 49.41
N ASN A 405 -24.33 -15.69 50.26
CA ASN A 405 -23.73 -14.37 50.04
C ASN A 405 -22.24 -14.29 50.42
N ALA A 406 -21.57 -13.22 50.02
CA ALA A 406 -20.14 -12.99 50.25
C ALA A 406 -19.81 -12.55 51.69
N GLN A 407 -18.61 -12.90 52.17
CA GLN A 407 -17.75 -12.01 52.99
C GLN A 407 -16.33 -12.60 53.22
N ASN A 408 -15.41 -11.73 53.67
CA ASN A 408 -14.06 -11.99 54.20
C ASN A 408 -12.95 -12.45 53.21
N ARG A 409 -11.97 -11.57 52.97
CA ARG A 409 -10.69 -11.54 53.73
C ARG A 409 -9.89 -10.24 53.51
N GLU A 410 -8.97 -9.96 54.42
CA GLU A 410 -8.27 -8.68 54.61
C GLU A 410 -6.89 -8.57 53.90
N PRO A 411 -6.32 -7.36 53.76
CA PRO A 411 -5.05 -7.10 53.04
C PRO A 411 -3.80 -7.04 53.95
N LEU A 412 -2.62 -7.26 53.36
CA LEU A 412 -1.28 -7.06 53.93
C LEU A 412 -0.29 -6.71 52.79
N PRO A 413 0.92 -6.15 53.05
CA PRO A 413 1.16 -4.83 53.65
C PRO A 413 2.18 -3.99 52.81
N PRO A 414 2.39 -2.69 53.10
CA PRO A 414 3.42 -1.88 52.43
C PRO A 414 4.84 -2.16 52.97
N VAL A 415 5.86 -1.93 52.14
CA VAL A 415 7.29 -1.98 52.51
C VAL A 415 7.99 -0.69 52.04
N ASN A 416 8.88 -0.14 52.87
CA ASN A 416 9.42 1.21 52.73
C ASN A 416 10.89 1.23 52.26
N SER A 417 11.25 2.31 51.55
CA SER A 417 12.57 2.97 51.43
C SER A 417 13.86 2.14 51.57
N GLY A 418 14.69 2.12 50.51
CA GLY A 418 16.11 1.79 50.59
C GLY A 418 16.92 2.61 49.58
N THR A 419 17.93 3.36 50.04
CA THR A 419 18.72 4.30 49.21
C THR A 419 20.15 3.80 48.95
N ARG A 420 20.53 3.76 47.67
CA ARG A 420 21.90 3.91 47.12
C ARG A 420 21.73 4.33 45.65
N GLU A 421 22.24 5.47 45.20
CA GLU A 421 23.67 5.78 45.00
C GLU A 421 24.42 4.74 44.18
N GLU A 422 24.33 4.86 42.86
CA GLU A 422 25.46 4.59 41.97
C GLU A 422 25.32 5.47 40.71
N GLY A 423 25.88 6.68 40.77
CA GLY A 423 25.69 7.69 39.73
C GLY A 423 26.82 8.71 39.69
N ARG A 424 27.93 8.34 39.03
CA ARG A 424 28.99 9.26 38.57
C ARG A 424 30.01 8.56 37.67
N LEU A 425 29.94 8.86 36.38
CA LEU A 425 31.11 8.99 35.48
C LEU A 425 30.64 9.72 34.20
N CYS A 426 31.58 10.33 33.47
CA CYS A 426 31.34 11.07 32.22
C CYS A 426 30.35 12.25 32.30
N ALA A 427 30.69 13.26 33.11
CA ALA A 427 30.16 14.62 32.98
C ALA A 427 31.32 15.64 33.02
N LEU A 428 31.89 15.96 31.87
CA LEU A 428 32.78 17.10 31.61
C LEU A 428 32.73 17.42 30.10
N ALA A 429 32.77 18.72 29.74
CA ALA A 429 32.69 19.28 28.38
C ALA A 429 31.28 19.61 27.80
N SER A 430 30.43 20.28 28.58
CA SER A 430 29.38 21.16 28.04
C SER A 430 29.76 22.63 28.24
N THR A 431 30.15 23.36 27.17
CA THR A 431 30.38 24.82 27.23
C THR A 431 30.33 25.52 25.84
N ALA A 432 29.16 25.50 25.18
CA ALA A 432 28.84 26.48 24.12
C ALA A 432 27.32 26.67 24.00
N GLY A 433 26.88 27.94 23.88
CA GLY A 433 25.49 28.44 23.81
C GLY A 433 24.35 27.45 23.54
N GLY A 434 23.60 27.10 24.59
CA GLY A 434 22.30 26.44 24.43
C GLY A 434 21.19 27.43 24.04
N MET A 435 20.54 27.20 22.90
CA MET A 435 19.22 27.79 22.60
C MET A 435 18.10 26.85 23.10
N PRO A 436 16.91 27.35 23.46
CA PRO A 436 15.82 26.50 23.94
C PRO A 436 15.23 25.63 22.83
N SER A 437 15.04 24.33 23.08
CA SER A 437 14.22 23.47 22.21
C SER A 437 12.74 23.81 22.38
N TRP A 438 12.17 24.56 21.43
CA TRP A 438 10.79 25.05 21.44
C TRP A 438 9.70 23.97 21.26
N SER A 439 10.07 22.70 21.31
CA SER A 439 9.31 21.55 20.80
C SER A 439 8.29 20.93 21.76
N GLN A 440 7.99 21.53 22.92
CA GLN A 440 7.10 20.89 23.90
C GLN A 440 6.18 21.80 24.75
N GLU A 441 5.93 23.05 24.36
CA GLU A 441 4.95 23.89 25.11
C GLU A 441 4.19 24.92 24.24
N ARG A 442 3.15 24.46 23.52
CA ARG A 442 1.98 25.29 23.14
C ARG A 442 0.78 24.47 22.63
N GLY A 443 -0.08 24.04 23.54
CA GLY A 443 -1.38 23.47 23.18
C GLY A 443 -2.37 24.56 22.76
N VAL A 444 -2.40 24.92 21.46
CA VAL A 444 -3.42 25.82 20.89
C VAL A 444 -3.88 25.30 19.53
N THR A 445 -4.99 24.56 19.51
CA THR A 445 -5.71 24.18 18.29
C THR A 445 -6.39 25.41 17.69
N GLY A 446 -5.74 26.06 16.72
CA GLY A 446 -6.30 27.23 16.04
C GLY A 446 -7.52 26.87 15.19
N LYS A 447 -8.62 27.64 15.32
CA LYS A 447 -9.76 27.58 14.37
C LYS A 447 -9.26 27.54 12.91
N LEU A 448 -9.77 26.60 12.12
CA LEU A 448 -9.49 26.44 10.69
C LEU A 448 -9.80 27.74 9.91
N VAL A 449 -8.97 28.09 8.94
CA VAL A 449 -9.09 29.36 8.18
C VAL A 449 -10.43 29.46 7.46
N GLN A 450 -10.95 28.35 6.88
CA GLN A 450 -12.26 28.34 6.22
C GLN A 450 -13.43 28.60 7.21
N VAL A 451 -13.30 28.18 8.47
CA VAL A 451 -14.31 28.48 9.51
C VAL A 451 -14.24 29.96 9.89
N VAL A 452 -13.03 30.50 10.09
CA VAL A 452 -12.84 31.93 10.41
C VAL A 452 -13.34 32.83 9.27
N ALA A 453 -13.11 32.46 8.01
CA ALA A 453 -13.58 33.22 6.84
C ALA A 453 -15.10 33.10 6.60
N ALA A 454 -15.79 32.17 7.26
CA ALA A 454 -17.24 32.00 7.22
C ALA A 454 -17.95 32.61 8.45
N GLU A 455 -17.23 33.35 9.31
CA GLU A 455 -17.83 34.10 10.42
C GLU A 455 -18.43 35.42 9.90
N ASP A 456 -19.77 35.54 9.96
CA ASP A 456 -20.52 36.70 9.45
C ASP A 456 -19.97 38.04 9.97
N GLY A 457 -19.75 38.99 9.06
CA GLY A 457 -19.30 40.34 9.40
C GLY A 457 -17.80 40.50 9.66
N LEU A 458 -16.96 39.53 9.26
CA LEU A 458 -15.49 39.65 9.35
C LEU A 458 -14.95 40.82 8.49
N LEU A 459 -14.76 42.00 9.09
CA LEU A 459 -14.21 43.19 8.40
C LEU A 459 -12.69 43.18 8.25
N ALA A 460 -11.97 42.37 9.03
CA ALA A 460 -10.52 42.25 8.99
C ALA A 460 -10.07 40.86 9.53
N PRO A 461 -8.98 40.29 9.00
CA PRO A 461 -8.44 39.02 9.49
C PRO A 461 -7.95 39.13 10.94
N PRO A 462 -8.11 38.10 11.79
CA PRO A 462 -7.61 38.11 13.16
C PRO A 462 -6.10 38.38 13.23
N SER A 463 -5.66 39.09 14.28
CA SER A 463 -4.28 39.59 14.44
C SER A 463 -3.18 38.55 14.26
N ARG A 464 -3.44 37.27 14.58
CA ARG A 464 -2.51 36.14 14.36
C ARG A 464 -2.14 35.88 12.89
N TYR A 465 -2.92 36.40 11.94
CA TYR A 465 -2.67 36.31 10.50
C TYR A 465 -2.08 37.61 9.92
N VAL A 466 -2.21 38.73 10.64
CA VAL A 466 -1.80 40.05 10.15
C VAL A 466 -0.28 40.15 10.15
N LEU A 467 0.28 40.39 8.98
CA LEU A 467 1.71 40.49 8.75
C LEU A 467 2.27 41.82 9.28
N ARG A 468 3.52 41.76 9.75
CA ARG A 468 4.34 42.94 9.97
C ARG A 468 4.48 43.73 8.67
N GLU A 469 4.66 45.04 8.79
CA GLU A 469 4.62 45.97 7.67
C GLU A 469 5.66 45.65 6.59
N GLU A 470 6.88 45.25 6.98
CA GLU A 470 7.93 44.84 6.06
C GLU A 470 7.66 43.52 5.30
N ASN A 471 6.64 42.75 5.72
CA ASN A 471 6.31 41.42 5.20
C ASN A 471 4.96 41.34 4.47
N ARG A 472 4.19 42.44 4.42
CA ARG A 472 2.86 42.48 3.75
C ARG A 472 2.97 42.33 2.22
N PRO A 473 1.94 41.80 1.54
CA PRO A 473 1.83 41.95 0.10
C PRO A 473 1.69 43.42 -0.30
N THR A 474 2.79 44.04 -0.70
CA THR A 474 2.75 45.29 -1.44
C THR A 474 2.02 45.09 -2.76
N ALA A 475 1.13 46.02 -3.12
CA ALA A 475 0.66 46.13 -4.49
C ALA A 475 1.89 46.43 -5.37
N GLY A 476 2.17 45.57 -6.34
CA GLY A 476 3.39 45.64 -7.13
C GLY A 476 3.47 46.95 -7.92
N ALA A 477 4.62 47.61 -7.88
CA ALA A 477 5.00 48.51 -8.98
C ALA A 477 5.06 47.67 -10.26
N GLU A 478 4.54 48.16 -11.39
CA GLU A 478 4.50 47.37 -12.63
C GLU A 478 5.89 46.82 -12.98
N PRO A 479 6.09 45.49 -12.98
CA PRO A 479 7.31 44.91 -13.50
C PRO A 479 7.39 45.20 -15.00
N ALA A 480 8.58 45.56 -15.48
CA ALA A 480 8.86 45.45 -16.91
C ALA A 480 8.50 44.01 -17.35
N LYS A 481 7.83 43.85 -18.51
CA LYS A 481 7.11 42.62 -18.91
C LYS A 481 7.91 41.31 -18.78
N LEU A 482 7.93 40.76 -17.57
CA LEU A 482 8.61 39.51 -17.20
C LEU A 482 7.64 38.35 -17.45
N THR A 483 7.68 37.80 -18.66
CA THR A 483 6.89 36.62 -19.02
C THR A 483 7.52 35.36 -18.46
N ILE A 484 6.75 34.57 -17.70
CA ILE A 484 7.18 33.26 -17.20
C ILE A 484 7.43 32.33 -18.40
N PRO A 485 8.53 31.56 -18.44
CA PRO A 485 8.82 30.66 -19.55
C PRO A 485 7.75 29.59 -19.72
N ILE A 486 7.36 29.34 -20.97
CA ILE A 486 6.48 28.24 -21.37
C ILE A 486 7.35 27.20 -22.11
N VAL A 487 7.11 25.92 -21.83
CA VAL A 487 7.83 24.78 -22.39
C VAL A 487 6.82 23.73 -22.89
N ASP A 488 6.96 23.26 -24.13
CA ASP A 488 6.12 22.20 -24.71
C ASP A 488 6.81 20.83 -24.60
N LEU A 489 6.29 19.94 -23.75
CA LEU A 489 6.83 18.58 -23.59
C LEU A 489 6.72 17.74 -24.87
N SER A 490 5.71 18.00 -25.71
CA SER A 490 5.54 17.33 -27.01
C SER A 490 6.58 17.78 -28.03
N LEU A 491 7.29 18.90 -27.81
CA LEU A 491 8.44 19.34 -28.61
C LEU A 491 9.76 18.82 -28.02
N LEU A 492 9.91 18.79 -26.69
CA LEU A 492 11.07 18.19 -26.03
C LEU A 492 11.25 16.69 -26.33
N ALA A 493 10.16 15.96 -26.59
CA ALA A 493 10.20 14.55 -26.99
C ALA A 493 10.69 14.32 -28.43
N LYS A 494 10.84 15.36 -29.27
CA LYS A 494 11.19 15.22 -30.69
C LYS A 494 12.71 15.36 -30.91
N PRO A 495 13.33 14.61 -31.85
CA PRO A 495 14.76 14.71 -32.14
C PRO A 495 15.26 16.12 -32.50
N ASN A 496 14.38 16.97 -33.03
CA ASN A 496 14.69 18.35 -33.42
C ASN A 496 14.33 19.39 -32.32
N GLY A 497 13.99 18.95 -31.10
CA GLY A 497 13.53 19.80 -29.99
C GLY A 497 14.59 20.73 -29.35
N VAL A 498 15.64 21.09 -30.10
CA VAL A 498 16.81 21.85 -29.61
C VAL A 498 16.42 23.25 -29.11
N GLU A 499 15.50 23.92 -29.79
CA GLU A 499 14.97 25.22 -29.36
C GLU A 499 14.21 25.11 -28.02
N GLU A 500 13.41 24.05 -27.86
CA GLU A 500 12.62 23.82 -26.65
C GLU A 500 13.52 23.43 -25.46
N ALA A 501 14.57 22.64 -25.72
CA ALA A 501 15.61 22.36 -24.74
C ALA A 501 16.35 23.65 -24.30
N ALA A 502 16.57 24.60 -25.22
CA ALA A 502 17.14 25.90 -24.88
C ALA A 502 16.20 26.76 -24.02
N LYS A 503 14.88 26.75 -24.29
CA LYS A 503 13.86 27.40 -23.45
C LYS A 503 13.85 26.80 -22.04
N LEU A 504 13.79 25.47 -21.93
CA LEU A 504 13.84 24.76 -20.64
C LEU A 504 15.13 25.08 -19.86
N ARG A 505 16.29 25.06 -20.51
CA ARG A 505 17.58 25.46 -19.89
C ARG A 505 17.53 26.88 -19.35
N SER A 506 17.05 27.82 -20.16
CA SER A 506 16.91 29.23 -19.77
C SER A 506 16.00 29.38 -18.56
N ALA A 507 14.85 28.70 -18.54
CA ALA A 507 13.88 28.77 -17.45
C ALA A 507 14.45 28.24 -16.12
N LEU A 508 15.03 27.04 -16.13
CA LEU A 508 15.61 26.41 -14.94
C LEU A 508 16.77 27.23 -14.32
N GLN A 509 17.51 27.97 -15.16
CA GLN A 509 18.66 28.77 -14.74
C GLN A 509 18.30 30.20 -14.30
N SER A 510 17.27 30.81 -14.90
CA SER A 510 16.92 32.23 -14.69
C SER A 510 15.63 32.48 -13.90
N TRP A 511 14.74 31.49 -13.82
CA TRP A 511 13.46 31.56 -13.10
C TRP A 511 13.31 30.47 -12.03
N GLY A 512 13.86 29.27 -12.23
CA GLY A 512 13.63 28.13 -11.34
C GLY A 512 12.22 27.53 -11.43
N LEU A 513 11.37 28.07 -12.31
CA LEU A 513 10.03 27.57 -12.61
C LEU A 513 9.67 27.81 -14.08
N PHE A 514 8.68 27.07 -14.59
CA PHE A 514 8.17 27.19 -15.94
C PHE A 514 6.77 26.60 -16.07
N VAL A 515 6.00 27.12 -17.04
CA VAL A 515 4.73 26.53 -17.47
C VAL A 515 5.02 25.38 -18.42
N VAL A 516 4.30 24.27 -18.24
CA VAL A 516 4.34 23.07 -19.07
C VAL A 516 3.06 22.97 -19.88
N THR A 517 3.24 22.96 -21.20
CA THR A 517 2.22 22.69 -22.22
C THR A 517 2.49 21.33 -22.87
N GLY A 518 1.53 20.80 -23.63
CA GLY A 518 1.73 19.55 -24.39
C GLY A 518 1.88 18.28 -23.55
N HIS A 519 1.55 18.33 -22.25
CA HIS A 519 1.68 17.26 -21.26
C HIS A 519 0.68 16.09 -21.43
N GLY A 520 -0.23 16.15 -22.41
CA GLY A 520 -1.09 15.03 -22.80
C GLY A 520 -2.26 14.69 -21.86
N MET A 521 -2.43 15.39 -20.74
CA MET A 521 -3.56 15.19 -19.83
C MET A 521 -4.83 15.83 -20.42
N PRO A 522 -6.01 15.16 -20.40
CA PRO A 522 -7.26 15.76 -20.87
C PRO A 522 -7.67 16.99 -20.05
N LYS A 523 -8.29 17.98 -20.70
CA LYS A 523 -8.70 19.23 -20.04
C LYS A 523 -9.87 18.99 -19.08
N GLU A 524 -10.82 18.20 -19.55
CA GLU A 524 -12.02 17.77 -18.85
C GLU A 524 -11.68 16.99 -17.56
N PHE A 525 -10.57 16.24 -17.59
CA PHE A 525 -10.04 15.49 -16.44
C PHE A 525 -9.40 16.42 -15.40
N LEU A 526 -8.67 17.45 -15.84
CA LEU A 526 -8.12 18.47 -14.94
C LEU A 526 -9.21 19.36 -14.34
N ASP A 527 -10.25 19.68 -15.10
CA ASP A 527 -11.48 20.31 -14.60
C ASP A 527 -12.17 19.45 -13.54
N GLU A 528 -12.30 18.13 -13.77
CA GLU A 528 -12.90 17.20 -12.80
C GLU A 528 -12.11 17.16 -11.48
N ILE A 529 -10.77 17.15 -11.54
CA ILE A 529 -9.88 17.22 -10.37
C ILE A 529 -10.08 18.54 -9.58
N LEU A 530 -10.11 19.69 -10.25
CA LEU A 530 -10.31 20.99 -9.61
C LEU A 530 -11.70 21.12 -8.99
N ASP A 531 -12.73 20.64 -9.68
CA ASP A 531 -14.11 20.70 -9.18
C ASP A 531 -14.35 19.66 -8.07
N ALA A 532 -13.73 18.48 -8.11
CA ALA A 532 -13.72 17.53 -6.99
C ALA A 532 -13.05 18.16 -5.75
N THR A 533 -11.96 18.91 -5.96
CA THR A 533 -11.27 19.65 -4.89
C THR A 533 -12.20 20.69 -4.26
N ARG A 534 -12.86 21.55 -5.05
CA ARG A 534 -13.83 22.54 -4.55
C ARG A 534 -14.99 21.87 -3.81
N LYS A 535 -15.62 20.85 -4.43
CA LYS A 535 -16.72 20.07 -3.83
C LYS A 535 -16.34 19.50 -2.46
N PHE A 536 -15.13 18.94 -2.31
CA PHE A 536 -14.64 18.46 -1.02
C PHE A 536 -14.55 19.59 0.01
N PHE A 537 -13.95 20.74 -0.32
CA PHE A 537 -13.85 21.86 0.61
C PHE A 537 -15.21 22.52 0.92
N HIS A 538 -16.21 22.41 0.03
CA HIS A 538 -17.59 22.86 0.28
C HIS A 538 -18.44 21.88 1.08
N LEU A 539 -17.95 20.67 1.42
CA LEU A 539 -18.65 19.76 2.32
C LEU A 539 -18.83 20.36 3.74
N PRO A 540 -19.81 19.88 4.53
CA PRO A 540 -19.93 20.19 5.95
C PRO A 540 -18.63 19.97 6.72
N LEU A 541 -18.42 20.75 7.79
CA LEU A 541 -17.19 20.67 8.58
C LEU A 541 -17.01 19.27 9.20
N GLU A 542 -18.11 18.68 9.64
CA GLU A 542 -18.21 17.37 10.27
C GLU A 542 -17.71 16.29 9.31
N GLU A 543 -18.14 16.31 8.04
CA GLU A 543 -17.73 15.34 7.02
C GLU A 543 -16.24 15.49 6.68
N LYS A 544 -15.74 16.72 6.53
CA LYS A 544 -14.29 16.97 6.32
C LYS A 544 -13.45 16.53 7.52
N GLN A 545 -13.98 16.67 8.74
CA GLN A 545 -13.32 16.20 9.98
C GLN A 545 -13.32 14.67 10.15
N ARG A 546 -14.06 13.90 9.34
CA ARG A 546 -13.88 12.43 9.28
C ARG A 546 -12.54 12.05 8.65
N CYS A 547 -12.00 12.94 7.83
CA CYS A 547 -10.66 12.89 7.27
C CYS A 547 -9.70 13.81 8.06
N SER A 548 -9.95 14.04 9.35
CA SER A 548 -9.13 14.92 10.20
C SER A 548 -7.69 14.42 10.32
N ASN A 549 -6.73 15.35 10.21
CA ASN A 549 -5.32 15.07 10.53
C ASN A 549 -5.01 15.09 12.06
N VAL A 550 -6.04 14.97 12.91
CA VAL A 550 -5.95 14.83 14.38
C VAL A 550 -6.89 13.72 14.86
N ILE A 551 -6.34 12.73 15.56
CA ILE A 551 -7.03 11.63 16.27
C ILE A 551 -7.28 12.02 17.74
N ASP A 552 -8.46 11.65 18.26
CA ASP A 552 -8.86 11.76 19.67
C ASP A 552 -8.62 13.15 20.32
N GLY A 553 -8.56 14.20 19.50
CA GLY A 553 -8.32 15.59 19.93
C GLY A 553 -6.91 15.89 20.45
N ALA A 554 -5.97 14.93 20.40
CA ALA A 554 -4.65 15.06 21.04
C ALA A 554 -3.47 14.45 20.25
N MET A 555 -3.69 13.50 19.34
CA MET A 555 -2.62 12.91 18.53
C MET A 555 -2.73 13.39 17.08
N PHE A 556 -1.65 13.91 16.52
CA PHE A 556 -1.61 14.37 15.13
C PHE A 556 -1.33 13.19 14.18
N GLN A 557 -2.06 13.15 13.05
CA GLN A 557 -1.86 12.21 11.95
C GLN A 557 -1.81 12.95 10.60
N ASN A 558 -0.64 13.47 10.24
CA ASN A 558 0.01 13.22 8.94
C ASN A 558 -0.81 13.34 7.63
N GLU A 559 -1.80 12.48 7.40
CA GLU A 559 -2.73 12.52 6.28
C GLU A 559 -4.02 13.28 6.64
N GLY A 560 -4.52 14.11 5.74
CA GLY A 560 -5.91 14.59 5.79
C GLY A 560 -6.13 16.09 5.98
N TYR A 561 -7.39 16.41 6.27
CA TYR A 561 -7.94 17.75 6.43
C TYR A 561 -7.46 18.41 7.73
N GLY A 562 -6.66 19.46 7.57
CA GLY A 562 -6.04 20.25 8.63
C GLY A 562 -4.88 21.07 8.06
N THR A 563 -3.78 21.16 8.80
CA THR A 563 -2.51 21.77 8.34
C THR A 563 -1.39 20.71 8.38
N ASP A 564 -0.62 20.53 7.30
CA ASP A 564 0.43 19.50 7.01
C ASP A 564 1.44 19.26 8.18
N ARG A 565 2.21 18.16 8.37
CA ARG A 565 2.82 16.99 7.63
C ARG A 565 3.14 15.91 8.73
N ILE A 566 3.56 14.63 8.59
CA ILE A 566 3.76 13.49 7.63
C ILE A 566 4.30 12.34 8.55
N ASP A 567 4.07 11.02 8.45
CA ASP A 567 3.59 10.06 7.44
C ASP A 567 2.91 8.87 8.20
N SER A 568 1.69 8.38 7.87
CA SER A 568 1.18 7.04 8.27
C SER A 568 -0.18 6.66 7.63
N ASP A 569 -0.41 5.35 7.45
CA ASP A 569 -1.18 4.76 6.32
C ASP A 569 -2.73 4.59 6.44
N GLU A 570 -3.52 5.49 7.04
CA GLU A 570 -4.99 5.30 7.15
C GLU A 570 -5.86 6.55 6.84
N GLN A 571 -6.26 6.75 5.57
CA GLN A 571 -7.39 7.64 5.24
C GLN A 571 -8.20 7.36 3.96
N ILE A 572 -9.24 8.17 3.75
CA ILE A 572 -10.40 7.88 2.88
C ILE A 572 -10.71 9.10 1.99
N LEU A 573 -10.48 8.95 0.68
CA LEU A 573 -11.02 9.81 -0.38
C LEU A 573 -11.46 8.93 -1.56
N ASP A 574 -12.14 9.52 -2.56
CA ASP A 574 -12.50 8.78 -3.77
C ASP A 574 -11.24 8.54 -4.62
N TRP A 575 -10.69 7.34 -4.48
CA TRP A 575 -9.37 7.02 -4.97
C TRP A 575 -9.28 7.00 -6.49
N GLU A 576 -10.33 6.66 -7.25
CA GLU A 576 -10.18 6.30 -8.67
C GLU A 576 -9.76 7.54 -9.53
N LEU A 577 -10.35 8.71 -9.29
CA LEU A 577 -9.98 9.99 -9.94
C LEU A 577 -8.56 10.47 -9.56
N LEU A 578 -8.24 10.43 -8.26
CA LEU A 578 -6.91 10.78 -7.73
C LEU A 578 -5.82 9.80 -8.23
N HIS A 579 -6.18 8.54 -8.37
CA HIS A 579 -5.34 7.44 -8.82
C HIS A 579 -5.01 7.56 -10.31
N GLU A 580 -5.90 8.10 -11.13
CA GLU A 580 -5.55 8.47 -12.49
C GLU A 580 -4.64 9.71 -12.51
N TYR A 581 -4.93 10.74 -11.71
CA TYR A 581 -4.16 11.99 -11.71
C TYR A 581 -2.70 11.76 -11.35
N THR A 582 -2.38 11.08 -10.23
CA THR A 582 -0.96 10.89 -9.86
C THR A 582 -0.22 9.86 -10.72
N ILE A 583 -0.89 9.13 -11.63
CA ILE A 583 -0.24 8.35 -12.70
C ILE A 583 0.14 9.29 -13.84
N GLN A 584 -0.84 10.04 -14.36
CA GLN A 584 -0.63 10.96 -15.49
C GLN A 584 0.42 12.04 -15.13
N ILE A 585 0.29 12.69 -13.96
CA ILE A 585 1.29 13.68 -13.48
C ILE A 585 2.66 13.03 -13.23
N GLY A 586 2.71 11.74 -12.89
CA GLY A 586 3.95 10.98 -12.71
C GLY A 586 4.71 10.78 -14.02
N GLN A 587 4.01 10.53 -15.13
CA GLN A 587 4.62 10.49 -16.45
C GLN A 587 5.20 11.85 -16.84
N VAL A 588 4.44 12.94 -16.63
CA VAL A 588 4.88 14.32 -16.86
C VAL A 588 6.15 14.64 -16.06
N THR A 589 6.19 14.28 -14.76
CA THR A 589 7.37 14.42 -13.89
C THR A 589 8.58 13.68 -14.44
N MET A 590 8.42 12.42 -14.86
CA MET A 590 9.53 11.62 -15.39
C MET A 590 10.10 12.21 -16.67
N ASP A 591 9.26 12.68 -17.59
CA ASP A 591 9.73 13.26 -18.85
C ASP A 591 10.37 14.65 -18.65
N VAL A 592 9.91 15.44 -17.68
CA VAL A 592 10.61 16.64 -17.20
C VAL A 592 11.99 16.29 -16.65
N LEU A 593 12.10 15.31 -15.73
CA LEU A 593 13.38 14.93 -15.10
C LEU A 593 14.40 14.40 -16.13
N LYS A 594 13.96 13.60 -17.12
CA LYS A 594 14.81 13.16 -18.24
C LYS A 594 15.31 14.35 -19.08
N ALA A 595 14.43 15.31 -19.39
CA ALA A 595 14.82 16.50 -20.13
C ALA A 595 15.84 17.34 -19.33
N MET A 596 15.63 17.50 -18.03
CA MET A 596 16.58 18.16 -17.12
C MET A 596 17.94 17.44 -17.08
N ALA A 597 17.96 16.10 -17.09
CA ALA A 597 19.19 15.31 -17.11
C ALA A 597 19.99 15.50 -18.42
N LYS A 598 19.30 15.46 -19.57
CA LYS A 598 19.89 15.74 -20.89
C LYS A 598 20.50 17.14 -20.97
N LEU A 599 19.93 18.13 -20.29
CA LEU A 599 20.50 19.48 -20.24
C LEU A 599 21.83 19.56 -19.48
N LEU A 600 22.19 18.56 -18.67
CA LEU A 600 23.49 18.47 -18.01
C LEU A 600 24.44 17.48 -18.70
N ASP A 601 24.11 17.09 -19.94
CA ASP A 601 24.81 16.07 -20.74
C ASP A 601 24.93 14.71 -20.02
N GLN A 602 23.96 14.43 -19.14
CA GLN A 602 23.83 13.17 -18.41
C GLN A 602 22.81 12.24 -19.07
N LYS A 603 22.82 10.98 -18.66
CA LYS A 603 21.82 9.98 -19.04
C LYS A 603 20.41 10.35 -18.54
N GLU A 604 19.39 9.80 -19.19
CA GLU A 604 17.97 9.99 -18.81
C GLU A 604 17.63 9.57 -17.37
N ASP A 605 18.33 8.57 -16.84
CA ASP A 605 18.16 8.00 -15.50
C ASP A 605 18.89 8.78 -14.39
N PHE A 606 19.80 9.71 -14.73
CA PHE A 606 20.74 10.34 -13.78
C PHE A 606 20.09 10.97 -12.54
N PHE A 607 18.98 11.71 -12.70
CA PHE A 607 18.26 12.28 -11.56
C PHE A 607 17.34 11.29 -10.87
N ILE A 608 16.88 10.25 -11.56
CA ILE A 608 16.01 9.19 -11.01
C ILE A 608 16.82 8.30 -10.06
N ASP A 609 17.96 7.78 -10.51
CA ASP A 609 18.86 6.92 -9.72
C ASP A 609 19.31 7.59 -8.41
N MET A 610 19.51 8.91 -8.46
CA MET A 610 20.03 9.72 -7.35
C MET A 610 18.99 10.00 -6.27
N VAL A 611 17.71 10.11 -6.63
CA VAL A 611 16.62 10.39 -5.68
C VAL A 611 15.92 9.11 -5.20
N GLY A 612 15.92 8.06 -6.03
CA GLY A 612 15.54 6.70 -5.64
C GLY A 612 14.64 5.98 -6.63
N GLU A 613 14.69 4.64 -6.64
CA GLU A 613 13.77 3.81 -7.44
C GLU A 613 12.31 3.98 -6.99
N ARG A 614 12.09 4.40 -5.73
CA ARG A 614 10.78 4.65 -5.15
C ARG A 614 10.59 6.14 -4.86
N PHE A 615 10.31 6.94 -5.90
CA PHE A 615 9.86 8.33 -5.75
C PHE A 615 8.71 8.42 -4.72
N LYS A 616 8.97 9.07 -3.58
CA LYS A 616 7.87 9.51 -2.70
C LYS A 616 7.24 10.73 -3.33
N SER A 617 5.97 10.60 -3.72
CA SER A 617 5.15 11.73 -4.15
C SER A 617 3.93 11.86 -3.25
N TYR A 618 3.65 13.08 -2.79
CA TYR A 618 2.42 13.40 -2.09
C TYR A 618 1.73 14.59 -2.75
N ALA A 619 0.41 14.61 -2.66
CA ALA A 619 -0.47 15.59 -3.27
C ALA A 619 -1.11 16.46 -2.18
N ARG A 620 -0.84 17.77 -2.18
CA ARG A 620 -1.50 18.72 -1.29
C ARG A 620 -2.60 19.46 -2.05
N PHE A 621 -3.82 19.24 -1.58
CA PHE A 621 -5.00 20.01 -1.96
C PHE A 621 -5.07 21.24 -1.06
N THR A 622 -5.02 22.44 -1.63
CA THR A 622 -5.06 23.68 -0.85
C THR A 622 -6.19 24.57 -1.32
N TYR A 623 -7.02 24.99 -0.38
CA TYR A 623 -8.13 25.91 -0.56
C TYR A 623 -7.86 27.21 0.19
N TYR A 624 -7.98 28.33 -0.52
CA TYR A 624 -7.81 29.67 0.02
C TYR A 624 -9.18 30.38 -0.04
N PRO A 625 -9.83 30.67 1.10
CA PRO A 625 -11.07 31.44 1.10
C PRO A 625 -10.83 32.91 0.69
N PRO A 626 -11.88 33.64 0.29
CA PRO A 626 -11.84 35.10 0.21
C PRO A 626 -11.37 35.72 1.53
N CYS A 627 -10.68 36.85 1.46
CA CYS A 627 -10.17 37.56 2.62
C CYS A 627 -10.48 39.06 2.52
N PRO A 628 -11.13 39.69 3.52
CA PRO A 628 -11.53 41.10 3.43
C PRO A 628 -10.34 42.09 3.34
N ARG A 629 -9.13 41.64 3.68
CA ARG A 629 -7.88 42.42 3.66
C ARG A 629 -6.69 41.56 3.19
N PRO A 630 -6.59 41.25 1.90
CA PRO A 630 -5.49 40.43 1.35
C PRO A 630 -4.14 41.16 1.45
N ASP A 631 -4.15 42.49 1.54
CA ASP A 631 -2.99 43.34 1.79
C ASP A 631 -2.33 43.13 3.17
N LEU A 632 -3.03 42.45 4.09
CA LEU A 632 -2.54 42.19 5.45
C LEU A 632 -2.05 40.75 5.67
N VAL A 633 -2.25 39.83 4.73
CA VAL A 633 -2.04 38.38 4.93
C VAL A 633 -1.37 37.73 3.72
N ASN A 634 -0.77 36.55 3.91
CA ASN A 634 -0.47 35.64 2.81
C ASN A 634 -1.43 34.44 2.92
N GLY A 635 -1.92 33.93 1.80
CA GLY A 635 -2.55 32.60 1.74
C GLY A 635 -1.51 31.50 2.00
N LEU A 636 -0.30 31.67 1.48
CA LEU A 636 0.89 30.88 1.83
C LEU A 636 2.11 31.80 1.81
N LYS A 637 2.89 31.84 2.90
CA LYS A 637 4.03 32.76 3.06
C LYS A 637 5.17 32.48 2.07
N PRO A 638 6.10 33.42 1.85
CA PRO A 638 7.33 33.19 1.11
C PRO A 638 8.07 31.94 1.58
N HIS A 639 8.43 31.06 0.63
CA HIS A 639 9.20 29.84 0.85
C HIS A 639 9.83 29.34 -0.45
N THR A 640 10.77 28.40 -0.31
CA THR A 640 11.23 27.49 -1.36
C THR A 640 10.70 26.08 -1.06
N ASP A 641 10.47 25.26 -2.08
CA ASP A 641 10.05 23.87 -1.90
C ASP A 641 11.24 22.97 -1.57
N ASN A 642 11.14 22.12 -0.54
CA ASN A 642 12.17 21.08 -0.26
C ASN A 642 12.03 19.82 -1.13
N SER A 643 11.30 19.90 -2.25
CA SER A 643 11.15 18.82 -3.23
C SER A 643 12.40 18.67 -4.12
N VAL A 644 12.36 17.69 -5.01
CA VAL A 644 13.18 17.66 -6.23
C VAL A 644 12.54 18.62 -7.24
N ILE A 645 11.31 18.32 -7.63
CA ILE A 645 10.42 19.24 -8.36
C ILE A 645 9.00 19.11 -7.80
N THR A 646 8.23 20.19 -7.94
CA THR A 646 6.81 20.25 -7.61
C THR A 646 6.03 20.56 -8.86
N LEU A 647 4.97 19.80 -9.12
CA LEU A 647 4.04 20.03 -10.24
C LEU A 647 2.72 20.55 -9.68
N LEU A 648 2.32 21.76 -10.10
CA LEU A 648 1.12 22.44 -9.61
C LEU A 648 0.08 22.55 -10.72
N LEU A 649 -1.12 22.03 -10.44
CA LEU A 649 -2.35 22.42 -11.12
C LEU A 649 -2.95 23.61 -10.34
N LEU A 650 -3.03 24.76 -10.99
CA LEU A 650 -3.53 26.01 -10.40
C LEU A 650 -5.04 26.17 -10.66
N ASP A 651 -5.67 27.11 -9.96
CA ASP A 651 -7.05 27.49 -10.29
C ASP A 651 -7.12 28.07 -11.72
N LYS A 652 -8.06 27.56 -12.52
CA LYS A 652 -8.26 27.95 -13.92
C LYS A 652 -8.89 29.34 -14.09
N ASP A 653 -9.40 29.94 -13.02
CA ASP A 653 -10.13 31.22 -13.01
C ASP A 653 -9.50 32.26 -12.05
N VAL A 654 -8.64 31.83 -11.10
CA VAL A 654 -8.17 32.66 -9.97
C VAL A 654 -6.64 32.61 -9.75
N GLY A 655 -5.97 33.72 -10.05
CA GLY A 655 -4.52 33.91 -9.86
C GLY A 655 -4.10 34.03 -8.38
N GLY A 656 -2.90 34.56 -8.14
CA GLY A 656 -2.40 34.87 -6.79
C GLY A 656 -1.22 34.03 -6.29
N LEU A 657 -0.71 33.09 -7.09
CA LEU A 657 0.65 32.56 -6.90
C LEU A 657 1.65 33.62 -7.40
N GLN A 658 2.68 33.93 -6.62
CA GLN A 658 3.71 34.92 -6.93
C GLN A 658 5.11 34.33 -6.74
N VAL A 659 6.03 34.71 -7.63
CA VAL A 659 7.45 34.34 -7.58
C VAL A 659 8.33 35.57 -7.36
N LEU A 660 9.37 35.45 -6.54
CA LEU A 660 10.36 36.50 -6.35
C LEU A 660 11.39 36.41 -7.49
N LYS A 661 11.29 37.33 -8.45
CA LYS A 661 12.18 37.44 -9.61
C LYS A 661 12.93 38.77 -9.54
N ASP A 662 14.25 38.69 -9.52
CA ASP A 662 15.17 39.85 -9.56
C ASP A 662 14.81 40.95 -8.52
N GLY A 663 14.51 40.51 -7.28
CA GLY A 663 14.12 41.36 -6.15
C GLY A 663 12.64 41.74 -6.06
N HIS A 664 11.83 41.40 -7.07
CA HIS A 664 10.43 41.82 -7.20
C HIS A 664 9.48 40.63 -7.18
N TRP A 665 8.31 40.77 -6.53
CA TRP A 665 7.26 39.76 -6.60
C TRP A 665 6.50 39.90 -7.93
N VAL A 666 6.50 38.84 -8.74
CA VAL A 666 5.84 38.76 -10.05
C VAL A 666 4.71 37.75 -9.96
N ASP A 667 3.51 38.14 -10.42
CA ASP A 667 2.35 37.26 -10.48
C ASP A 667 2.53 36.15 -11.52
N VAL A 668 2.20 34.92 -11.13
CA VAL A 668 1.96 33.83 -12.07
C VAL A 668 0.57 34.04 -12.66
N PRO A 669 0.43 34.17 -14.00
CA PRO A 669 -0.87 34.36 -14.63
C PRO A 669 -1.74 33.10 -14.48
N VAL A 670 -3.04 33.25 -14.70
CA VAL A 670 -3.97 32.11 -14.75
C VAL A 670 -3.60 31.23 -15.96
N LEU A 671 -3.26 29.97 -15.70
CA LEU A 671 -2.72 29.02 -16.70
C LEU A 671 -3.80 28.16 -17.38
N GLY A 672 -5.06 28.27 -16.95
CA GLY A 672 -6.16 27.45 -17.45
C GLY A 672 -5.96 25.97 -17.10
N HIS A 673 -5.47 25.19 -18.07
CA HIS A 673 -5.20 23.75 -17.92
C HIS A 673 -3.71 23.40 -17.91
N ASP A 674 -2.83 24.37 -18.21
CA ASP A 674 -1.38 24.13 -18.26
C ASP A 674 -0.81 24.02 -16.85
N LEU A 675 0.20 23.16 -16.68
CA LEU A 675 0.80 22.84 -15.39
C LEU A 675 1.97 23.80 -15.09
N LEU A 676 2.20 24.13 -13.81
CA LEU A 676 3.43 24.84 -13.41
C LEU A 676 4.43 23.84 -12.79
N VAL A 677 5.66 23.82 -13.27
CA VAL A 677 6.78 23.13 -12.64
C VAL A 677 7.59 24.12 -11.82
N VAL A 678 7.86 23.79 -10.56
CA VAL A 678 8.76 24.53 -9.65
C VAL A 678 9.92 23.61 -9.27
N VAL A 679 11.15 24.13 -9.37
CA VAL A 679 12.37 23.44 -8.90
C VAL A 679 12.43 23.52 -7.37
N GLY A 680 12.69 22.40 -6.71
CA GLY A 680 12.89 22.35 -5.26
C GLY A 680 14.36 22.30 -4.86
N GLU A 681 14.66 22.54 -3.58
CA GLU A 681 16.03 22.62 -3.05
C GLU A 681 16.79 21.30 -3.22
N GLY A 682 16.09 20.16 -3.21
CA GLY A 682 16.67 18.86 -3.50
C GLY A 682 17.32 18.80 -4.89
N MET A 683 16.67 19.41 -5.90
CA MET A 683 17.21 19.52 -7.25
C MET A 683 18.30 20.59 -7.36
N GLU A 684 18.23 21.68 -6.60
CA GLU A 684 19.33 22.65 -6.54
C GLU A 684 20.62 22.01 -5.98
N ILE A 685 20.51 21.16 -4.96
CA ILE A 685 21.61 20.35 -4.42
C ILE A 685 22.17 19.40 -5.49
N VAL A 686 21.33 18.52 -6.07
CA VAL A 686 21.82 17.47 -6.99
C VAL A 686 22.22 17.99 -8.38
N SER A 687 21.76 19.17 -8.78
CA SER A 687 22.25 19.87 -9.98
C SER A 687 23.47 20.77 -9.71
N ASN A 688 24.01 20.79 -8.48
CA ASN A 688 25.11 21.66 -8.05
C ASN A 688 24.88 23.15 -8.41
N ALA A 689 23.69 23.67 -8.08
CA ALA A 689 23.19 25.00 -8.43
C ALA A 689 23.25 25.34 -9.93
N VAL A 690 23.09 24.36 -10.83
CA VAL A 690 22.76 24.66 -12.24
C VAL A 690 21.30 25.06 -12.36
N PHE A 691 20.41 24.37 -11.65
CA PHE A 691 19.00 24.73 -11.50
C PHE A 691 18.78 25.30 -10.09
N LYS A 692 17.89 26.28 -9.94
CA LYS A 692 17.67 26.99 -8.66
C LYS A 692 16.23 26.86 -8.20
N ALA A 693 16.01 26.68 -6.90
CA ALA A 693 14.69 26.69 -6.30
C ALA A 693 14.21 28.13 -6.08
N PRO A 694 13.06 28.56 -6.65
CA PRO A 694 12.62 29.93 -6.53
C PRO A 694 11.80 30.17 -5.26
N TRP A 695 12.06 31.32 -4.64
CA TRP A 695 11.20 31.89 -3.61
C TRP A 695 9.82 32.19 -4.20
N HIS A 696 8.77 31.61 -3.62
CA HIS A 696 7.39 31.82 -4.06
C HIS A 696 6.43 31.95 -2.87
N ARG A 697 5.30 32.63 -3.08
CA ARG A 697 4.23 32.88 -2.08
C ARG A 697 2.85 32.82 -2.74
N VAL A 698 1.79 32.70 -1.95
CA VAL A 698 0.40 32.83 -2.43
C VAL A 698 -0.30 33.96 -1.69
N VAL A 699 -0.88 34.89 -2.43
CA VAL A 699 -1.78 35.95 -1.92
C VAL A 699 -3.25 35.53 -2.08
N THR A 700 -4.16 36.16 -1.33
CA THR A 700 -5.60 35.89 -1.37
C THR A 700 -6.37 36.94 -2.21
N SER A 701 -7.59 36.62 -2.66
CA SER A 701 -8.51 37.62 -3.24
C SER A 701 -9.44 38.20 -2.16
N VAL A 702 -10.07 39.34 -2.46
CA VAL A 702 -11.11 39.95 -1.62
C VAL A 702 -12.42 39.15 -1.68
N ASP A 703 -12.75 38.67 -2.87
CA ASP A 703 -14.09 38.27 -3.32
C ASP A 703 -14.18 36.80 -3.80
N LYS A 704 -13.04 36.18 -4.13
CA LYS A 704 -12.95 34.85 -4.73
C LYS A 704 -12.21 33.86 -3.85
N GLU A 705 -12.79 32.67 -3.73
CA GLU A 705 -12.04 31.49 -3.32
C GLU A 705 -11.05 31.08 -4.41
N ARG A 706 -10.03 30.30 -4.03
CA ARG A 706 -9.05 29.72 -4.94
C ARG A 706 -8.69 28.31 -4.49
N VAL A 707 -8.58 27.37 -5.42
CA VAL A 707 -7.98 26.05 -5.16
C VAL A 707 -6.63 25.90 -5.88
N SER A 708 -5.79 24.99 -5.39
CA SER A 708 -4.68 24.44 -6.18
C SER A 708 -4.26 23.08 -5.66
N LEU A 709 -3.74 22.26 -6.56
CA LEU A 709 -3.22 20.93 -6.29
C LEU A 709 -1.72 20.90 -6.59
N ALA A 710 -0.90 20.81 -5.55
CA ALA A 710 0.56 20.69 -5.67
C ALA A 710 1.00 19.25 -5.42
N THR A 711 1.75 18.67 -6.36
CA THR A 711 2.31 17.32 -6.26
C THR A 711 3.82 17.42 -6.07
N PHE A 712 4.31 17.08 -4.89
CA PHE A 712 5.72 17.21 -4.50
C PHE A 712 6.43 15.89 -4.73
N TYR A 713 7.50 15.88 -5.53
CA TYR A 713 8.34 14.70 -5.70
C TYR A 713 9.58 14.83 -4.80
N GLN A 714 9.71 13.96 -3.82
CA GLN A 714 10.82 13.94 -2.86
C GLN A 714 11.68 12.69 -3.03
N PRO A 715 12.98 12.74 -2.67
CA PRO A 715 13.83 11.56 -2.62
C PRO A 715 13.42 10.61 -1.48
N GLU A 716 13.92 9.38 -1.53
CA GLU A 716 13.83 8.43 -0.40
C GLU A 716 14.52 9.04 0.85
N PRO A 717 13.85 9.17 2.03
CA PRO A 717 14.42 9.89 3.18
C PRO A 717 15.75 9.34 3.71
N GLN A 718 16.03 8.06 3.48
CA GLN A 718 17.25 7.37 3.87
C GLN A 718 18.45 7.65 2.93
N ARG A 719 18.24 8.35 1.81
CA ARG A 719 19.31 8.72 0.88
C ARG A 719 20.16 9.85 1.42
N ILE A 720 21.43 9.84 1.04
CA ILE A 720 22.33 10.99 1.18
C ILE A 720 22.44 11.63 -0.20
N ILE A 721 22.03 12.89 -0.31
CA ILE A 721 22.16 13.69 -1.54
C ILE A 721 23.26 14.74 -1.39
N GLY A 722 23.71 15.28 -2.52
CA GLY A 722 24.79 16.26 -2.62
C GLY A 722 25.21 16.45 -4.08
N PRO A 723 26.15 17.37 -4.37
CA PRO A 723 26.69 17.55 -5.71
C PRO A 723 27.32 16.26 -6.25
N PRO A 724 26.85 15.72 -7.38
CA PRO A 724 27.42 14.53 -8.00
C PRO A 724 28.75 14.89 -8.68
N GLY A 725 29.72 13.97 -8.66
CA GLY A 725 31.08 14.24 -9.18
C GLY A 725 31.13 14.65 -10.66
N ALA A 726 30.15 14.24 -11.46
CA ALA A 726 30.02 14.66 -12.86
C ALA A 726 29.70 16.16 -13.05
N LEU A 727 29.20 16.83 -12.00
CA LEU A 727 28.83 18.26 -12.00
C LEU A 727 29.73 19.12 -11.09
N VAL A 728 30.87 18.57 -10.64
CA VAL A 728 31.87 19.24 -9.82
C VAL A 728 33.19 19.29 -10.57
N HIS A 729 33.67 20.48 -10.88
CA HIS A 729 34.89 20.73 -11.64
C HIS A 729 35.46 22.12 -11.30
N GLU A 730 36.69 22.46 -11.69
CA GLU A 730 37.35 23.74 -11.34
C GLU A 730 36.46 25.00 -11.49
N LYS A 731 35.69 25.09 -12.59
CA LYS A 731 34.79 26.24 -12.90
C LYS A 731 33.43 26.21 -12.17
N ARG A 732 33.19 25.22 -11.32
CA ARG A 732 31.98 24.98 -10.51
C ARG A 732 32.33 23.95 -9.42
N PRO A 733 32.93 24.40 -8.30
CA PRO A 733 33.17 23.53 -7.15
C PRO A 733 31.86 22.99 -6.57
N ALA A 734 31.94 22.11 -5.58
CA ALA A 734 30.75 21.67 -4.85
C ALA A 734 30.16 22.86 -4.08
N MET A 735 28.92 23.26 -4.41
CA MET A 735 28.20 24.36 -3.77
C MET A 735 27.41 23.92 -2.53
N PHE A 736 27.32 22.61 -2.28
CA PHE A 736 26.58 22.00 -1.18
C PHE A 736 27.36 20.82 -0.59
N LYS A 737 27.22 20.64 0.72
CA LYS A 737 27.69 19.49 1.50
C LYS A 737 26.76 18.31 1.22
N LYS A 738 27.23 17.09 1.50
CA LYS A 738 26.38 15.89 1.44
C LYS A 738 25.50 15.82 2.69
N CYS A 739 24.19 15.64 2.52
CA CYS A 739 23.22 15.62 3.61
C CYS A 739 22.21 14.47 3.46
N LEU A 740 21.73 13.95 4.59
CA LEU A 740 20.64 12.97 4.63
C LEU A 740 19.32 13.66 4.27
N VAL A 741 18.50 13.05 3.42
CA VAL A 741 17.22 13.63 2.96
C VAL A 741 16.24 13.80 4.12
N GLN A 742 16.23 12.88 5.09
CA GLN A 742 15.47 13.03 6.33
C GLN A 742 15.81 14.34 7.06
N THR A 743 17.10 14.72 7.14
CA THR A 743 17.51 15.97 7.82
C THR A 743 16.98 17.22 7.12
N LEU A 744 16.89 17.22 5.77
CA LEU A 744 16.20 18.27 5.00
C LEU A 744 14.67 18.23 5.16
N ALA A 745 14.08 17.08 5.47
CA ALA A 745 12.65 16.94 5.72
C ALA A 745 12.27 17.45 7.12
N ASP A 746 13.10 17.12 8.13
CA ASP A 746 12.93 17.52 9.53
C ASP A 746 13.11 19.04 9.68
N GLY A 747 14.27 19.57 9.26
CA GLY A 747 14.62 20.99 9.42
C GLY A 747 13.84 21.95 8.52
N TYR A 748 13.10 21.46 7.52
CA TYR A 748 12.27 22.30 6.65
C TYR A 748 11.25 23.12 7.43
N TRP A 749 10.63 22.55 8.48
CA TRP A 749 9.61 23.30 9.21
C TRP A 749 10.18 24.42 10.07
N ASP A 750 11.35 24.22 10.68
CA ASP A 750 12.01 25.26 11.46
C ASP A 750 12.52 26.38 10.54
N ALA A 751 13.16 26.03 9.41
CA ALA A 751 13.56 26.98 8.36
C ALA A 751 12.35 27.78 7.83
N PHE A 752 11.28 27.08 7.44
CA PHE A 752 10.02 27.69 7.02
C PHE A 752 9.43 28.59 8.12
N ALA A 753 9.48 28.17 9.40
CA ALA A 753 8.97 28.94 10.53
C ALA A 753 9.68 30.29 10.70
N VAL A 754 11.02 30.31 10.64
CA VAL A 754 11.81 31.56 10.71
C VAL A 754 11.79 32.37 9.41
N GLY A 755 11.51 31.74 8.27
CA GLY A 755 11.44 32.38 6.95
C GLY A 755 12.74 32.25 6.15
N GLU A 756 13.51 31.18 6.36
CA GLU A 756 14.78 30.89 5.70
C GLU A 756 14.67 29.70 4.73
N ARG A 757 15.66 29.56 3.84
CA ARG A 757 15.83 28.37 3.00
C ARG A 757 16.27 27.19 3.86
N THR A 758 15.86 25.96 3.53
CA THR A 758 16.27 24.77 4.30
C THR A 758 17.76 24.47 4.11
N VAL A 759 18.29 24.69 2.90
CA VAL A 759 19.74 24.55 2.62
C VAL A 759 20.64 25.55 3.32
N ASP A 760 20.12 26.75 3.60
CA ASP A 760 20.86 27.81 4.30
C ASP A 760 20.74 27.62 5.83
N PHE A 761 19.52 27.43 6.36
CA PHE A 761 19.22 27.19 7.78
C PHE A 761 19.98 25.97 8.35
N LEU A 762 20.08 24.88 7.59
CA LEU A 762 20.83 23.68 7.99
C LEU A 762 22.33 23.74 7.65
N ASN A 763 22.84 24.87 7.16
CA ASN A 763 24.24 25.05 6.73
C ASN A 763 24.70 23.93 5.77
N VAL A 764 23.81 23.50 4.87
CA VAL A 764 24.08 22.49 3.83
C VAL A 764 24.80 23.12 2.64
N ARG A 765 24.51 24.39 2.35
CA ARG A 765 25.25 25.20 1.38
C ARG A 765 26.70 25.41 1.82
N ILE A 766 27.57 25.67 0.84
CA ILE A 766 28.99 26.00 1.04
C ILE A 766 29.19 27.47 0.65
N ASP A 767 29.52 28.31 1.64
CA ASP A 767 29.78 29.73 1.45
C ASP A 767 31.29 29.97 1.26
N ALA A 768 31.68 30.31 0.04
CA ALA A 768 33.07 30.46 -0.37
C ALA A 768 33.86 31.52 0.43
N GLU A 769 33.19 32.49 1.05
CA GLU A 769 33.81 33.51 1.91
C GLU A 769 34.07 33.04 3.36
N ALA A 770 33.40 31.96 3.81
CA ALA A 770 33.55 31.43 5.16
C ALA A 770 34.71 30.43 5.25
N ASP A 771 34.73 29.41 4.38
CA ASP A 771 35.76 28.36 4.42
C ASP A 771 37.15 28.91 4.02
N GLY A 772 37.21 29.89 3.11
CA GLY A 772 38.47 30.57 2.76
C GLY A 772 39.13 31.32 3.92
N LYS A 773 38.38 31.70 4.96
CA LYS A 773 38.95 32.24 6.20
C LYS A 773 39.55 31.16 7.09
N LEU A 774 38.88 30.01 7.20
CA LEU A 774 39.36 28.86 7.96
C LEU A 774 40.66 28.29 7.38
N GLU A 775 40.79 28.22 6.06
CA GLU A 775 42.06 27.83 5.42
C GLU A 775 43.18 28.84 5.73
N LEU A 776 42.92 30.15 5.60
CA LEU A 776 43.93 31.18 5.90
C LEU A 776 44.39 31.17 7.37
N GLU A 777 43.48 30.96 8.33
CA GLU A 777 43.83 30.84 9.75
C GLU A 777 44.61 29.53 10.05
N SER A 778 44.35 28.45 9.30
CA SER A 778 45.12 27.19 9.40
C SER A 778 46.54 27.27 8.82
N VAL A 779 46.77 28.15 7.84
CA VAL A 779 48.09 28.44 7.28
C VAL A 779 48.87 29.40 8.19
N ALA A 780 48.22 30.45 8.70
CA ALA A 780 48.82 31.43 9.61
C ALA A 780 49.22 30.87 11.00
N THR A 781 48.85 29.62 11.30
CA THR A 781 49.22 28.90 12.52
C THR A 781 50.32 27.85 12.31
N ASN A 782 50.87 27.73 11.09
CA ASN A 782 51.95 26.79 10.71
C ASN A 782 53.17 27.48 10.05
N SER A 783 53.41 28.77 10.35
CA SER A 783 54.53 29.57 9.82
C SER A 783 55.30 30.31 10.93
#